data_AF-A0A260QZ86-F1
#
_entry.id   AF-A0A260QZ86-F1
#
_cell.length_a   1.000
_cell.length_b   1.000
_cell.length_c   1.000
_cell.angle_alpha   90.00
_cell.angle_beta   90.00
_cell.angle_gamma   90.00
#
_symmetry.space_group_name_H-M   'P 1'
#
loop_
_entity.id
_entity.type
_entity.pdbx_description
1 polymer ?
#
loop_
_entity_poly.entity_id
_entity_poly.type
_entity_poly.pdbx_seq_one_letter_code
_entity_poly.pdbx_strand_id
1 'polypeptide(L)'
;MERTQAVSRRPAVSRAPIDDRTARTPGPVSPDAGSTERGTAKSAATRAASTRSRTGRSRSGRSRSTGLRRRLGGGLVDVPRVEPVDPETAVMSDPTVPQHKRFCWKCNAKVGRSEPGEPDIAKGVCPHCGTTFDFTPLLEPGDRVVGQYDVQGCIAHGGLGWIYLAIDRNVSDRWVVLKGLLHFGDEEAHAVAVAERQFLAEVAHPGVVKIYNFVEQPRSDGSTVGFIVMEYVGGRSLRDILGTCDGGRMPVEQALAYVLEVLPALGYLHSIGLVYNDLKPENIMVSDDQIKLIDLGAVAGIEDYGYLYGTVGYQAPEIVKTGPTVASDIFTVGRTLAVLTLDMPSKNGKYLDGLPSVEDSEVLQQFPSLHRLLLRATHENPARRFRSADEFAGQATGVLREILAIRTGVERPGLSTVFSPPRTTFGTEQSVGRTDTYVDGTVRHERMTAAEVVAALPVPLVDPNDPSAPLLAAAVHVEPRQTLDSLQHAKRNGIERITAGADKPKDSTTSSSPVDLGVEITLAEVKANLDLGNVVEATEILAKVQSEDDAADPWRVQWYAGLIALLHHEYDSAFTSFDNVLGAMPGELAPKLALGATSELLGHVAAGKADEAEKWRARAEGLYRAVWRTNRGIVSSAFGLARQLQRRGDQTGAIAALDQVPISSRHYSMARMTSVLTLLMDRSRAELSEADFRSAARRVALLPKAESRALQMRTLVLAMALDWIVSGHAATAEREPILSVPFTEDGLRRGTEKGLRALARNATDRAHRFSLVDLANAIRPRSLF
;
A
#
# COMPACT_ATOMS: atom_id res chain seq x y z
N MET A 1 23.74 67.52 3.82
CA MET A 1 23.60 68.88 3.25
C MET A 1 22.45 68.86 2.26
N GLU A 2 21.80 70.02 2.02
CA GLU A 2 21.07 70.50 0.82
C GLU A 2 20.64 69.49 -0.29
N ARG A 3 19.46 69.53 -0.96
CA ARG A 3 18.23 70.38 -1.06
C ARG A 3 17.22 69.57 -1.96
N THR A 4 15.90 69.80 -2.15
CA THR A 4 14.80 70.60 -1.55
C THR A 4 13.44 70.14 -2.15
N GLN A 5 12.34 70.19 -1.35
CA GLN A 5 10.93 70.38 -1.79
C GLN A 5 10.24 69.29 -2.67
N ALA A 6 8.91 69.12 -2.73
CA ALA A 6 7.77 69.48 -1.85
C ALA A 6 6.44 68.84 -2.35
N VAL A 7 5.42 68.71 -1.47
CA VAL A 7 3.95 68.83 -1.73
C VAL A 7 3.26 67.83 -2.72
N SER A 8 2.01 67.33 -2.55
CA SER A 8 1.06 67.18 -1.42
C SER A 8 -0.20 66.37 -1.90
N ARG A 9 -1.18 66.17 -0.99
CA ARG A 9 -2.62 65.80 -1.21
C ARG A 9 -3.07 64.33 -1.37
N ARG A 10 -3.57 63.79 -0.25
CA ARG A 10 -4.77 62.91 -0.09
C ARG A 10 -6.08 63.66 -0.53
N PRO A 11 -7.30 63.05 -0.61
CA PRO A 11 -7.82 61.90 0.17
C PRO A 11 -8.74 60.88 -0.56
N ALA A 12 -9.31 59.95 0.21
CA ALA A 12 -10.29 58.94 -0.22
C ALA A 12 -11.75 59.37 0.01
N VAL A 13 -12.71 58.66 -0.60
CA VAL A 13 -14.16 58.80 -0.38
C VAL A 13 -14.83 57.40 -0.35
N SER A 14 -15.92 57.27 0.40
CA SER A 14 -16.77 56.07 0.51
C SER A 14 -18.23 56.45 0.32
N ARG A 15 -19.04 55.56 -0.32
CA ARG A 15 -20.47 55.35 -0.01
C ARG A 15 -21.10 54.17 -0.77
N ALA A 16 -22.26 53.74 -0.29
CA ALA A 16 -23.08 52.66 -0.85
C ALA A 16 -24.46 53.21 -1.33
N PRO A 17 -25.58 52.45 -1.40
CA PRO A 17 -26.31 52.20 -2.64
C PRO A 17 -27.63 52.97 -2.81
N ILE A 18 -28.31 52.75 -3.94
CA ILE A 18 -29.66 53.28 -4.26
C ILE A 18 -30.53 52.14 -4.82
N ASP A 19 -31.84 52.19 -4.54
CA ASP A 19 -32.86 51.18 -4.86
C ASP A 19 -34.21 51.87 -5.21
N ASP A 20 -34.91 51.43 -6.26
CA ASP A 20 -36.25 51.89 -6.72
C ASP A 20 -36.66 51.21 -8.08
N ARG A 21 -37.93 50.98 -8.48
CA ARG A 21 -39.28 51.09 -7.85
C ARG A 21 -40.41 50.41 -8.69
N THR A 22 -41.57 50.16 -8.06
CA THR A 22 -42.97 49.99 -8.60
C THR A 22 -43.46 48.62 -9.14
N ALA A 23 -44.78 48.41 -9.37
CA ALA A 23 -45.86 48.11 -8.39
C ALA A 23 -47.26 47.82 -9.04
N ARG A 24 -48.23 47.27 -8.25
CA ARG A 24 -49.74 47.23 -8.40
C ARG A 24 -50.48 46.10 -9.20
N THR A 25 -51.04 45.11 -8.47
CA THR A 25 -52.50 44.78 -8.22
C THR A 25 -53.63 44.96 -9.29
N PRO A 26 -54.84 44.32 -9.18
CA PRO A 26 -55.21 42.90 -8.83
C PRO A 26 -56.52 42.27 -9.48
N GLY A 27 -56.60 40.92 -9.61
CA GLY A 27 -57.86 40.09 -9.65
C GLY A 27 -58.83 40.17 -10.87
N PRO A 28 -60.00 39.46 -10.89
CA PRO A 28 -60.52 38.39 -10.00
C PRO A 28 -61.30 37.19 -10.68
N VAL A 29 -61.95 36.33 -9.86
CA VAL A 29 -63.06 35.34 -10.12
C VAL A 29 -62.77 33.94 -10.76
N SER A 30 -63.63 32.95 -10.45
CA SER A 30 -63.68 31.53 -10.90
C SER A 30 -65.10 31.18 -11.43
N PRO A 31 -65.41 29.98 -12.00
CA PRO A 31 -65.80 28.82 -11.16
C PRO A 31 -65.66 27.36 -11.74
N ASP A 32 -65.74 26.39 -10.81
CA ASP A 32 -66.29 25.01 -10.81
C ASP A 32 -65.98 23.82 -11.76
N ALA A 33 -66.04 22.64 -11.10
CA ALA A 33 -66.29 21.23 -11.44
C ALA A 33 -66.17 20.60 -12.87
N GLY A 34 -65.63 19.36 -12.90
CA GLY A 34 -65.83 18.38 -13.98
C GLY A 34 -64.93 17.12 -13.86
N SER A 35 -65.47 15.91 -14.04
CA SER A 35 -64.74 14.63 -13.82
C SER A 35 -64.97 13.57 -14.92
N THR A 36 -63.91 12.91 -15.41
CA THR A 36 -63.98 11.57 -16.07
C THR A 36 -62.60 10.89 -16.19
N GLU A 37 -62.56 9.59 -16.51
CA GLU A 37 -61.37 8.72 -16.59
C GLU A 37 -60.66 8.64 -17.97
N ARG A 38 -59.39 8.18 -17.94
CA ARG A 38 -58.62 7.40 -18.96
C ARG A 38 -58.72 7.76 -20.45
N GLY A 39 -57.64 8.01 -21.20
CA GLY A 39 -56.20 8.11 -20.87
C GLY A 39 -55.27 7.46 -21.91
N THR A 40 -54.19 8.15 -22.29
CA THR A 40 -53.00 7.62 -23.01
C THR A 40 -51.77 8.47 -22.68
N ALA A 41 -50.56 7.95 -22.94
CA ALA A 41 -49.33 8.48 -22.36
C ALA A 41 -48.50 9.40 -23.29
N LYS A 42 -47.78 10.35 -22.68
CA LYS A 42 -46.45 10.81 -23.14
C LYS A 42 -45.65 11.48 -22.02
N SER A 43 -44.34 11.23 -22.02
CA SER A 43 -43.32 11.80 -21.12
C SER A 43 -42.94 13.24 -21.51
N ALA A 44 -42.24 14.06 -20.71
CA ALA A 44 -42.10 14.19 -19.25
C ALA A 44 -41.17 15.39 -18.97
N ALA A 45 -41.48 16.25 -17.99
CA ALA A 45 -40.50 17.18 -17.38
C ALA A 45 -41.05 17.91 -16.15
N THR A 46 -40.47 17.69 -14.96
CA THR A 46 -40.20 18.75 -13.96
C THR A 46 -39.31 18.24 -12.83
N ARG A 47 -38.47 19.13 -12.28
CA ARG A 47 -37.77 18.94 -11.00
C ARG A 47 -38.59 19.60 -9.89
N ALA A 48 -38.62 19.01 -8.71
CA ALA A 48 -39.00 19.68 -7.46
C ALA A 48 -38.11 19.17 -6.32
N ALA A 49 -37.69 20.06 -5.43
CA ALA A 49 -36.84 19.71 -4.29
C ALA A 49 -37.69 19.21 -3.11
N SER A 50 -37.21 18.22 -2.37
CA SER A 50 -37.93 17.61 -1.24
C SER A 50 -37.60 18.27 0.10
N THR A 51 -38.62 18.79 0.78
CA THR A 51 -38.53 19.33 2.13
C THR A 51 -38.35 18.22 3.18
N ARG A 52 -37.63 18.50 4.27
CA ARG A 52 -37.39 17.55 5.37
C ARG A 52 -38.63 17.27 6.20
N SER A 53 -38.88 16.01 6.53
CA SER A 53 -39.61 15.60 7.74
C SER A 53 -38.92 14.39 8.40
N ARG A 54 -39.25 14.07 9.66
CA ARG A 54 -38.54 13.09 10.51
C ARG A 54 -39.38 11.85 10.79
N THR A 55 -38.81 10.66 10.61
CA THR A 55 -39.29 9.41 11.23
C THR A 55 -38.13 8.55 11.77
N GLY A 56 -38.44 7.69 12.74
CA GLY A 56 -37.48 7.13 13.71
C GLY A 56 -36.28 6.36 13.17
N ARG A 57 -35.12 6.58 13.78
CA ARG A 57 -33.92 5.73 13.65
C ARG A 57 -33.88 4.78 14.85
N SER A 58 -34.04 3.49 14.63
CA SER A 58 -33.93 2.47 15.69
C SER A 58 -32.49 2.41 16.24
N ARG A 59 -32.36 2.51 17.57
CA ARG A 59 -31.07 2.35 18.26
C ARG A 59 -30.82 0.86 18.52
N SER A 60 -30.10 0.19 17.62
CA SER A 60 -29.41 -1.05 18.00
C SER A 60 -28.24 -0.70 18.93
N GLY A 61 -28.23 -1.31 20.12
CA GLY A 61 -27.19 -1.05 21.12
C GLY A 61 -25.87 -1.72 20.73
N ARG A 62 -24.91 -0.95 20.23
CA ARG A 62 -23.50 -1.39 20.23
C ARG A 62 -22.97 -1.35 21.66
N SER A 63 -22.36 -2.45 22.08
CA SER A 63 -21.70 -2.58 23.38
C SER A 63 -20.49 -1.64 23.49
N ARG A 64 -20.22 -1.16 24.71
CA ARG A 64 -19.15 -0.19 25.03
C ARG A 64 -17.76 -0.84 25.16
N SER A 65 -17.34 -1.67 24.19
CA SER A 65 -15.99 -2.28 24.20
C SER A 65 -14.90 -1.40 23.57
N THR A 66 -15.25 -0.22 23.05
CA THR A 66 -14.36 0.68 22.30
C THR A 66 -13.37 1.49 23.15
N GLY A 67 -13.24 1.20 24.44
CA GLY A 67 -12.37 1.95 25.37
C GLY A 67 -10.93 1.43 25.48
N LEU A 68 -10.67 0.16 25.14
CA LEU A 68 -9.41 -0.55 25.45
C LEU A 68 -8.44 -0.70 24.26
N ARG A 69 -8.83 -0.22 23.07
CA ARG A 69 -8.00 -0.30 21.86
C ARG A 69 -7.94 1.04 21.14
N ARG A 70 -6.83 1.28 20.45
CA ARG A 70 -6.58 2.43 19.57
C ARG A 70 -6.41 1.90 18.14
N ARG A 71 -6.76 2.75 17.16
CA ARG A 71 -6.58 2.44 15.74
C ARG A 71 -5.36 3.14 15.20
N LEU A 72 -4.48 2.37 14.57
CA LEU A 72 -3.21 2.81 13.98
C LEU A 72 -3.11 2.35 12.51
N GLY A 73 -2.12 2.85 11.77
CA GLY A 73 -1.81 2.41 10.41
C GLY A 73 -2.93 2.73 9.43
N GLY A 74 -3.31 4.01 9.34
CA GLY A 74 -4.45 4.45 8.52
C GLY A 74 -5.81 3.95 9.01
N GLY A 75 -5.90 3.56 10.29
CA GLY A 75 -7.11 3.03 10.92
C GLY A 75 -7.40 1.56 10.64
N LEU A 76 -6.42 0.81 10.10
CA LEU A 76 -6.56 -0.58 9.69
C LEU A 76 -6.39 -1.59 10.83
N VAL A 77 -5.63 -1.25 11.88
CA VAL A 77 -5.22 -2.17 12.96
C VAL A 77 -5.73 -1.70 14.32
N ASP A 78 -6.45 -2.57 15.05
CA ASP A 78 -6.97 -2.33 16.40
C ASP A 78 -5.97 -2.82 17.46
N VAL A 79 -5.06 -1.94 17.88
CA VAL A 79 -3.94 -2.19 18.81
C VAL A 79 -4.37 -1.94 20.26
N PRO A 80 -3.87 -2.67 21.28
CA PRO A 80 -4.11 -2.35 22.68
C PRO A 80 -3.64 -0.93 23.03
N ARG A 81 -4.38 -0.23 23.89
CA ARG A 81 -3.90 1.03 24.50
C ARG A 81 -2.81 0.73 25.51
N VAL A 82 -1.82 1.62 25.62
CA VAL A 82 -0.86 1.63 26.73
C VAL A 82 -1.44 2.55 27.79
N GLU A 83 -1.61 2.05 29.02
CA GLU A 83 -2.06 2.89 30.14
C GLU A 83 -0.97 3.94 30.45
N PRO A 84 -1.33 5.22 30.65
CA PRO A 84 -0.36 6.26 30.99
C PRO A 84 0.36 5.91 32.30
N VAL A 85 1.69 5.97 32.28
CA VAL A 85 2.50 5.84 33.49
C VAL A 85 2.40 7.15 34.27
N ASP A 86 2.08 7.06 35.55
CA ASP A 86 2.14 8.20 36.47
C ASP A 86 3.62 8.59 36.68
N PRO A 87 4.02 9.84 36.40
CA PRO A 87 5.41 10.30 36.52
C PRO A 87 6.06 9.93 37.85
N GLU A 88 5.35 10.06 38.98
CA GLU A 88 5.91 9.72 40.31
C GLU A 88 6.23 8.23 40.42
N THR A 89 5.41 7.36 39.82
CA THR A 89 5.64 5.89 39.79
C THR A 89 6.75 5.46 38.83
N ALA A 90 7.21 6.35 37.94
CA ALA A 90 8.32 6.06 37.05
C ALA A 90 9.69 6.22 37.73
N VAL A 91 9.75 6.86 38.90
CA VAL A 91 11.01 7.08 39.64
C VAL A 91 11.49 5.77 40.28
N MET A 92 12.75 5.42 40.03
CA MET A 92 13.39 4.23 40.57
C MET A 92 13.69 4.38 42.06
N SER A 93 13.16 3.48 42.89
CA SER A 93 13.42 3.46 44.34
C SER A 93 14.84 3.08 44.72
N ASP A 94 15.55 2.36 43.85
CA ASP A 94 16.99 2.08 43.94
C ASP A 94 17.64 2.33 42.56
N PRO A 95 18.27 3.49 42.34
CA PRO A 95 18.89 3.84 41.06
C PRO A 95 20.28 3.19 40.91
N THR A 96 20.31 1.85 40.81
CA THR A 96 21.53 1.08 40.54
C THR A 96 21.53 0.48 39.13
N VAL A 97 22.69 0.52 38.45
CA VAL A 97 22.87 -0.18 37.17
C VAL A 97 23.29 -1.63 37.46
N PRO A 98 22.51 -2.67 37.12
CA PRO A 98 22.90 -4.05 37.38
C PRO A 98 24.20 -4.40 36.66
N GLN A 99 25.14 -5.09 37.34
CA GLN A 99 26.48 -5.36 36.80
C GLN A 99 26.46 -5.93 35.37
N HIS A 100 25.54 -6.85 35.06
CA HIS A 100 25.45 -7.44 33.72
C HIS A 100 25.19 -6.41 32.60
N LYS A 101 24.54 -5.27 32.89
CA LYS A 101 24.26 -4.16 31.96
C LYS A 101 25.39 -3.12 31.86
N ARG A 102 26.41 -3.17 32.71
CA ARG A 102 27.52 -2.19 32.70
C ARG A 102 28.46 -2.44 31.53
N PHE A 103 28.67 -1.44 30.67
CA PHE A 103 29.62 -1.48 29.56
C PHE A 103 30.35 -0.14 29.43
N CYS A 104 31.60 -0.16 28.95
CA CYS A 104 32.32 1.07 28.66
C CYS A 104 31.69 1.76 27.46
N TRP A 105 31.25 3.01 27.64
CA TRP A 105 30.63 3.82 26.58
C TRP A 105 31.51 3.95 25.33
N LYS A 106 32.84 4.02 25.49
CA LYS A 106 33.80 4.24 24.39
C LYS A 106 34.15 2.98 23.59
N CYS A 107 34.37 1.84 24.25
CA CYS A 107 34.82 0.60 23.57
C CYS A 107 33.87 -0.61 23.73
N ASN A 108 32.72 -0.44 24.38
CA ASN A 108 31.71 -1.48 24.63
C ASN A 108 32.25 -2.72 25.43
N ALA A 109 33.43 -2.64 26.03
CA ALA A 109 33.95 -3.69 26.91
C ALA A 109 33.12 -3.81 28.20
N LYS A 110 33.11 -5.01 28.82
CA LYS A 110 32.52 -5.22 30.16
C LYS A 110 33.38 -4.49 31.20
N VAL A 111 32.77 -3.66 32.05
CA VAL A 111 33.43 -2.87 33.11
C VAL A 111 32.58 -2.84 34.38
N GLY A 112 33.16 -2.58 35.54
CA GLY A 112 32.42 -2.56 36.80
C GLY A 112 31.77 -3.91 37.14
N ARG A 113 32.52 -5.00 36.93
CA ARG A 113 32.18 -6.36 37.41
C ARG A 113 32.99 -6.63 38.67
N SER A 114 32.42 -7.37 39.62
CA SER A 114 33.11 -7.90 40.80
C SER A 114 32.60 -9.30 41.13
N GLU A 115 33.38 -10.09 41.86
CA GLU A 115 33.00 -11.46 42.24
C GLU A 115 32.02 -11.51 43.43
N PRO A 116 31.26 -12.60 43.63
CA PRO A 116 30.28 -12.70 44.71
C PRO A 116 30.91 -12.57 46.10
N GLY A 117 30.75 -11.40 46.73
CA GLY A 117 31.33 -11.06 48.03
C GLY A 117 32.34 -9.90 48.00
N GLU A 118 32.76 -9.47 46.81
CA GLU A 118 33.54 -8.24 46.61
C GLU A 118 32.64 -6.99 46.62
N PRO A 119 33.18 -5.79 46.95
CA PRO A 119 32.44 -4.54 46.85
C PRO A 119 32.05 -4.21 45.40
N ASP A 120 30.89 -3.58 45.22
CA ASP A 120 30.34 -3.31 43.89
C ASP A 120 31.05 -2.13 43.18
N ILE A 121 31.69 -2.42 42.04
CA ILE A 121 32.51 -1.45 41.31
C ILE A 121 31.61 -0.61 40.37
N ALA A 122 30.92 0.38 40.95
CA ALA A 122 30.07 1.32 40.21
C ALA A 122 30.85 2.44 39.50
N LYS A 123 32.08 2.75 39.93
CA LYS A 123 32.97 3.78 39.34
C LYS A 123 34.35 3.19 39.05
N GLY A 124 35.06 3.72 38.05
CA GLY A 124 36.45 3.33 37.78
C GLY A 124 36.96 3.70 36.40
N VAL A 125 38.01 3.01 35.97
CA VAL A 125 38.65 3.16 34.65
C VAL A 125 38.48 1.87 33.85
N CYS A 126 38.12 1.98 32.57
CA CYS A 126 37.99 0.83 31.69
C CYS A 126 39.36 0.21 31.39
N PRO A 127 39.62 -1.06 31.79
CA PRO A 127 40.95 -1.68 31.64
C PRO A 127 41.36 -1.92 30.18
N HIS A 128 40.42 -1.83 29.23
CA HIS A 128 40.68 -2.00 27.80
C HIS A 128 41.08 -0.69 27.08
N CYS A 129 40.71 0.49 27.61
CA CYS A 129 40.87 1.75 26.86
C CYS A 129 41.18 2.99 27.71
N GLY A 130 41.51 2.83 29.00
CA GLY A 130 41.90 3.92 29.91
C GLY A 130 40.81 4.97 30.18
N THR A 131 39.59 4.78 29.67
CA THR A 131 38.51 5.75 29.75
C THR A 131 37.68 5.52 31.00
N THR A 132 37.36 6.59 31.73
CA THR A 132 36.57 6.53 32.97
C THR A 132 35.13 6.09 32.73
N PHE A 133 34.56 5.42 33.74
CA PHE A 133 33.14 5.10 33.83
C PHE A 133 32.61 5.43 35.22
N ASP A 134 31.36 5.88 35.27
CA ASP A 134 30.60 6.12 36.49
C ASP A 134 29.15 5.70 36.21
N PHE A 135 28.63 4.77 37.01
CA PHE A 135 27.26 4.26 36.91
C PHE A 135 26.35 4.77 38.04
N THR A 136 26.81 5.73 38.85
CA THR A 136 25.98 6.37 39.89
C THR A 136 25.21 7.57 39.33
N PRO A 137 24.08 7.95 39.94
CA PRO A 137 23.40 9.21 39.63
C PRO A 137 24.34 10.42 39.78
N LEU A 138 24.13 11.43 38.93
CA LEU A 138 24.81 12.73 38.97
C LEU A 138 23.96 13.82 39.64
N LEU A 139 22.67 13.52 39.88
CA LEU A 139 21.67 14.36 40.53
C LEU A 139 20.88 13.47 41.49
N GLU A 140 20.57 13.97 42.68
CA GLU A 140 19.81 13.28 43.72
C GLU A 140 18.39 13.85 43.86
N PRO A 141 17.41 13.08 44.40
CA PRO A 141 16.08 13.60 44.70
C PRO A 141 16.15 14.81 45.64
N GLY A 142 15.60 15.95 45.21
CA GLY A 142 15.66 17.23 45.91
C GLY A 142 16.68 18.23 45.34
N ASP A 143 17.56 17.81 44.42
CA ASP A 143 18.42 18.75 43.68
C ASP A 143 17.60 19.73 42.84
N ARG A 144 18.08 20.98 42.73
CA ARG A 144 17.45 22.03 41.92
C ARG A 144 18.39 22.52 40.83
N VAL A 145 18.30 21.93 39.65
CA VAL A 145 19.15 22.27 38.50
C VAL A 145 18.82 23.67 37.99
N VAL A 146 19.87 24.50 37.85
CA VAL A 146 19.84 25.93 37.45
C VAL A 146 18.77 26.79 38.15
N GLY A 147 18.35 26.44 39.37
CA GLY A 147 17.31 27.16 40.10
C GLY A 147 15.86 26.91 39.62
N GLN A 148 15.65 26.11 38.56
CA GLN A 148 14.36 25.95 37.89
C GLN A 148 13.75 24.54 38.00
N TYR A 149 14.59 23.49 37.97
CA TYR A 149 14.12 22.11 37.81
C TYR A 149 14.35 21.29 39.08
N ASP A 150 13.27 20.94 39.80
CA ASP A 150 13.34 20.13 41.01
C ASP A 150 13.39 18.64 40.66
N VAL A 151 14.56 18.03 40.80
CA VAL A 151 14.82 16.61 40.53
C VAL A 151 14.05 15.73 41.52
N GLN A 152 13.26 14.78 41.00
CA GLN A 152 12.56 13.78 41.82
C GLN A 152 13.32 12.43 41.86
N GLY A 153 14.18 12.18 40.88
CA GLY A 153 15.07 11.00 40.84
C GLY A 153 15.26 10.44 39.44
N CYS A 154 15.94 9.30 39.35
CA CYS A 154 16.19 8.60 38.09
C CYS A 154 14.95 7.80 37.62
N ILE A 155 14.70 7.79 36.31
CA ILE A 155 13.65 6.96 35.68
C ILE A 155 14.23 5.87 34.76
N ALA A 156 15.45 6.06 34.23
CA ALA A 156 16.12 5.09 33.37
C ALA A 156 17.64 5.34 33.32
N HIS A 157 18.39 4.35 32.83
CA HIS A 157 19.82 4.48 32.51
C HIS A 157 20.07 4.03 31.06
N GLY A 158 20.61 4.93 30.23
CA GLY A 158 20.92 4.70 28.81
C GLY A 158 22.42 4.70 28.50
N GLY A 159 22.76 4.80 27.21
CA GLY A 159 24.16 4.85 26.75
C GLY A 159 24.91 6.14 27.13
N LEU A 160 24.17 7.23 27.38
CA LEU A 160 24.68 8.52 27.87
C LEU A 160 24.41 8.70 29.38
N GLY A 161 24.36 7.60 30.14
CA GLY A 161 24.15 7.60 31.58
C GLY A 161 22.68 7.71 32.01
N TRP A 162 22.47 8.23 33.21
CA TRP A 162 21.16 8.35 33.85
C TRP A 162 20.24 9.40 33.21
N ILE A 163 18.94 9.11 33.27
CA ILE A 163 17.83 9.94 32.83
C ILE A 163 16.97 10.23 34.06
N TYR A 164 16.69 11.50 34.32
CA TYR A 164 16.07 11.99 35.55
C TYR A 164 14.70 12.61 35.26
N LEU A 165 13.76 12.45 36.18
CA LEU A 165 12.51 13.20 36.22
C LEU A 165 12.68 14.44 37.08
N ALA A 166 12.16 15.59 36.61
CA ALA A 166 12.11 16.82 37.39
C ALA A 166 10.80 17.60 37.17
N ILE A 167 10.54 18.55 38.05
CA ILE A 167 9.41 19.49 37.98
C ILE A 167 9.95 20.87 37.53
N ASP A 168 9.44 21.39 36.42
CA ASP A 168 9.79 22.72 35.89
C ASP A 168 8.96 23.81 36.57
N ARG A 169 9.55 24.46 37.56
CA ARG A 169 8.91 25.48 38.41
C ARG A 169 8.53 26.76 37.67
N ASN A 170 9.13 27.04 36.51
CA ASN A 170 8.83 28.23 35.73
C ASN A 170 7.62 28.03 34.79
N VAL A 171 7.16 26.79 34.57
CA VAL A 171 6.11 26.46 33.61
C VAL A 171 5.04 25.56 34.23
N SER A 172 4.30 26.11 35.20
CA SER A 172 3.12 25.50 35.82
C SER A 172 3.37 24.12 36.47
N ASP A 173 4.55 23.94 37.09
CA ASP A 173 4.95 22.69 37.75
C ASP A 173 4.85 21.44 36.84
N ARG A 174 5.11 21.61 35.54
CA ARG A 174 5.05 20.49 34.58
C ARG A 174 6.21 19.50 34.79
N TRP A 175 5.92 18.24 34.49
CA TRP A 175 6.92 17.17 34.42
C TRP A 175 7.84 17.34 33.21
N VAL A 176 9.15 17.27 33.45
CA VAL A 176 10.20 17.28 32.44
C VAL A 176 11.22 16.18 32.70
N VAL A 177 11.94 15.80 31.66
CA VAL A 177 13.05 14.84 31.74
C VAL A 177 14.37 15.58 31.51
N LEU A 178 15.36 15.32 32.37
CA LEU A 178 16.73 15.75 32.21
C LEU A 178 17.58 14.55 31.76
N LYS A 179 18.42 14.75 30.73
CA LYS A 179 19.39 13.76 30.27
C LYS A 179 20.76 14.43 30.14
N GLY A 180 21.80 13.79 30.68
CA GLY A 180 23.16 14.33 30.65
C GLY A 180 23.76 14.32 29.24
N LEU A 181 24.37 15.44 28.83
CA LEU A 181 25.19 15.55 27.62
C LEU A 181 26.62 15.12 27.95
N LEU A 182 26.84 13.80 28.07
CA LEU A 182 28.12 13.26 28.51
C LEU A 182 29.27 13.52 27.52
N HIS A 183 30.45 13.73 28.12
CA HIS A 183 31.81 13.63 27.54
C HIS A 183 32.37 14.84 26.79
N PHE A 184 32.64 15.93 27.52
CA PHE A 184 33.83 16.74 27.27
C PHE A 184 34.64 16.89 28.56
N GLY A 185 35.97 16.85 28.42
CA GLY A 185 36.93 17.14 29.49
C GLY A 185 37.55 18.54 29.37
N ASP A 186 36.98 19.36 28.48
CA ASP A 186 37.36 20.74 28.16
C ASP A 186 36.08 21.57 28.10
N GLU A 187 36.13 22.77 28.65
CA GLU A 187 34.97 23.66 28.79
C GLU A 187 34.55 24.26 27.43
N GLU A 188 35.52 24.59 26.57
CA GLU A 188 35.27 25.06 25.19
C GLU A 188 34.50 24.03 24.36
N ALA A 189 34.89 22.76 24.44
CA ALA A 189 34.26 21.69 23.68
C ALA A 189 32.84 21.36 24.19
N HIS A 190 32.55 21.66 25.47
CA HIS A 190 31.18 21.57 25.98
C HIS A 190 30.27 22.65 25.38
N ALA A 191 30.71 23.92 25.40
CA ALA A 191 29.96 25.04 24.85
C ALA A 191 29.67 24.86 23.34
N VAL A 192 30.65 24.34 22.58
CA VAL A 192 30.46 23.96 21.16
C VAL A 192 29.37 22.89 21.03
N ALA A 193 29.41 21.80 21.80
CA ALA A 193 28.45 20.70 21.69
C ALA A 193 27.03 21.01 22.23
N VAL A 194 26.86 22.13 22.95
CA VAL A 194 25.56 22.72 23.29
C VAL A 194 25.06 23.61 22.15
N ALA A 195 25.90 24.50 21.60
CA ALA A 195 25.57 25.35 20.46
C ALA A 195 25.21 24.54 19.21
N GLU A 196 26.00 23.51 18.89
CA GLU A 196 25.75 22.55 17.80
C GLU A 196 24.41 21.82 17.94
N ARG A 197 23.84 21.71 19.15
CA ARG A 197 22.56 21.03 19.40
C ARG A 197 21.37 21.98 19.60
N GLN A 198 21.60 23.29 19.68
CA GLN A 198 20.55 24.25 20.02
C GLN A 198 19.41 24.28 18.99
N PHE A 199 19.69 23.97 17.72
CA PHE A 199 18.68 23.83 16.65
C PHE A 199 17.61 22.78 16.97
N LEU A 200 17.91 21.78 17.81
CA LEU A 200 16.95 20.75 18.19
C LEU A 200 15.77 21.30 19.02
N ALA A 201 15.88 22.51 19.57
CA ALA A 201 14.76 23.21 20.22
C ALA A 201 13.73 23.77 19.21
N GLU A 202 14.09 23.90 17.92
CA GLU A 202 13.18 24.34 16.85
C GLU A 202 12.36 23.18 16.24
N VAL A 203 12.74 21.93 16.53
CA VAL A 203 12.10 20.70 16.02
C VAL A 203 10.70 20.54 16.63
N ALA A 204 9.67 20.84 15.84
CA ALA A 204 8.30 21.02 16.32
C ALA A 204 7.29 20.10 15.62
N HIS A 205 7.34 18.79 15.91
CA HIS A 205 6.44 17.78 15.34
C HIS A 205 5.75 16.92 16.43
N PRO A 206 4.44 16.59 16.33
CA PRO A 206 3.73 15.82 17.38
C PRO A 206 4.29 14.42 17.62
N GLY A 207 4.86 13.77 16.60
CA GLY A 207 5.53 12.47 16.71
C GLY A 207 6.97 12.53 17.23
N VAL A 208 7.42 13.67 17.75
CA VAL A 208 8.76 13.89 18.31
C VAL A 208 8.64 14.43 19.74
N VAL A 209 9.58 14.06 20.61
CA VAL A 209 9.73 14.64 21.95
C VAL A 209 10.13 16.11 21.83
N LYS A 210 9.46 17.01 22.56
CA LYS A 210 9.86 18.42 22.57
C LYS A 210 11.06 18.63 23.47
N ILE A 211 12.11 19.26 22.96
CA ILE A 211 13.16 19.86 23.77
C ILE A 211 12.66 21.22 24.25
N TYR A 212 12.91 21.53 25.53
CA TYR A 212 12.49 22.78 26.16
C TYR A 212 13.67 23.69 26.50
N ASN A 213 14.83 23.13 26.84
CA ASN A 213 16.00 23.91 27.23
C ASN A 213 17.30 23.09 27.16
N PHE A 214 18.43 23.78 27.14
CA PHE A 214 19.75 23.24 27.40
C PHE A 214 20.32 23.98 28.62
N VAL A 215 20.77 23.26 29.64
CA VAL A 215 21.13 23.86 30.93
C VAL A 215 22.43 23.30 31.48
N GLU A 216 23.28 24.16 32.02
CA GLU A 216 24.59 23.80 32.55
C GLU A 216 24.59 23.86 34.08
N GLN A 217 25.03 22.76 34.71
CA GLN A 217 25.08 22.61 36.16
C GLN A 217 26.53 22.43 36.61
N PRO A 218 27.06 23.34 37.46
CA PRO A 218 28.36 23.14 38.11
C PRO A 218 28.32 21.95 39.07
N ARG A 219 29.40 21.16 39.08
CA ARG A 219 29.69 20.08 40.03
C ARG A 219 30.57 20.54 41.19
N SER A 220 30.60 19.74 42.24
CA SER A 220 31.48 19.86 43.40
C SER A 220 32.98 19.68 43.10
N ASP A 221 33.34 19.12 41.93
CA ASP A 221 34.72 19.00 41.46
C ASP A 221 35.20 20.22 40.65
N GLY A 222 34.32 21.22 40.43
CA GLY A 222 34.60 22.41 39.63
C GLY A 222 34.37 22.24 38.12
N SER A 223 33.96 21.07 37.64
CA SER A 223 33.55 20.86 36.25
C SER A 223 32.08 21.23 36.01
N THR A 224 31.72 21.55 34.78
CA THR A 224 30.35 21.87 34.36
C THR A 224 29.73 20.70 33.60
N VAL A 225 28.44 20.43 33.81
CA VAL A 225 27.68 19.39 33.08
C VAL A 225 26.43 19.98 32.45
N GLY A 226 26.37 19.94 31.12
CA GLY A 226 25.16 20.21 30.36
C GLY A 226 24.14 19.08 30.45
N PHE A 227 22.87 19.45 30.61
CA PHE A 227 21.70 18.60 30.51
C PHE A 227 20.79 19.12 29.41
N ILE A 228 20.23 18.21 28.62
CA ILE A 228 19.10 18.52 27.75
C ILE A 228 17.80 18.32 28.55
N VAL A 229 16.93 19.33 28.53
CA VAL A 229 15.63 19.34 29.20
C VAL A 229 14.55 19.10 28.15
N MET A 230 13.75 18.05 28.33
CA MET A 230 12.75 17.62 27.35
C MET A 230 11.41 17.20 27.98
N GLU A 231 10.40 17.06 27.14
CA GLU A 231 9.05 16.60 27.48
C GLU A 231 9.08 15.22 28.14
N TYR A 232 8.43 15.09 29.31
CA TYR A 232 8.14 13.76 29.86
C TYR A 232 7.03 13.09 29.03
N VAL A 233 7.35 11.92 28.47
CA VAL A 233 6.40 11.10 27.71
C VAL A 233 5.97 9.93 28.61
N GLY A 234 4.72 9.94 29.07
CA GLY A 234 4.15 8.90 29.95
C GLY A 234 3.71 7.67 29.15
N GLY A 235 4.65 6.81 28.78
CA GLY A 235 4.38 5.62 27.96
C GLY A 235 5.40 4.49 28.13
N ARG A 236 5.32 3.49 27.24
CA ARG A 236 6.26 2.35 27.17
C ARG A 236 7.01 2.36 25.84
N SER A 237 8.28 1.97 25.81
CA SER A 237 8.99 1.82 24.54
C SER A 237 8.47 0.63 23.74
N LEU A 238 8.67 0.61 22.42
CA LEU A 238 8.41 -0.60 21.63
C LEU A 238 9.29 -1.77 22.09
N ARG A 239 10.47 -1.51 22.66
CA ARG A 239 11.29 -2.56 23.29
C ARG A 239 10.61 -3.20 24.49
N ASP A 240 9.98 -2.41 25.36
CA ASP A 240 9.23 -2.93 26.51
C ASP A 240 8.00 -3.72 26.06
N ILE A 241 7.29 -3.23 25.06
CA ILE A 241 6.11 -3.88 24.49
C ILE A 241 6.50 -5.21 23.83
N LEU A 242 7.58 -5.24 23.04
CA LEU A 242 8.16 -6.45 22.45
C LEU A 242 8.58 -7.47 23.52
N GLY A 243 9.13 -7.01 24.65
CA GLY A 243 9.44 -7.84 25.81
C GLY A 243 8.23 -8.45 26.52
N THR A 244 7.01 -8.00 26.20
CA THR A 244 5.74 -8.59 26.64
C THR A 244 5.01 -9.40 25.55
N CYS A 245 5.63 -9.62 24.38
CA CYS A 245 5.09 -10.49 23.34
C CYS A 245 5.62 -11.93 23.48
N ASP A 246 4.75 -12.92 23.27
CA ASP A 246 5.14 -14.34 23.24
C ASP A 246 6.24 -14.60 22.19
N GLY A 247 7.31 -15.30 22.59
CA GLY A 247 8.47 -15.53 21.72
C GLY A 247 9.29 -14.28 21.37
N GLY A 248 9.04 -13.13 22.02
CA GLY A 248 9.81 -11.90 21.82
C GLY A 248 9.61 -11.24 20.45
N ARG A 249 8.50 -11.53 19.76
CA ARG A 249 8.18 -11.01 18.42
C ARG A 249 6.78 -10.42 18.37
N MET A 250 6.63 -9.28 17.72
CA MET A 250 5.36 -8.58 17.56
C MET A 250 4.62 -9.05 16.30
N PRO A 251 3.27 -9.15 16.30
CA PRO A 251 2.50 -9.36 15.08
C PRO A 251 2.85 -8.32 14.01
N VAL A 252 3.08 -8.78 12.77
CA VAL A 252 3.60 -7.93 11.69
C VAL A 252 2.69 -6.74 11.42
N GLU A 253 1.37 -6.95 11.46
CA GLU A 253 0.38 -5.89 11.32
C GLU A 253 0.47 -4.81 12.42
N GLN A 254 0.86 -5.17 13.65
CA GLN A 254 1.04 -4.23 14.75
C GLN A 254 2.38 -3.48 14.62
N ALA A 255 3.47 -4.18 14.26
CA ALA A 255 4.76 -3.56 14.02
C ALA A 255 4.73 -2.56 12.85
N LEU A 256 4.12 -2.94 11.72
CA LEU A 256 3.86 -2.04 10.60
C LEU A 256 3.00 -0.84 11.02
N ALA A 257 1.96 -1.06 11.83
CA ALA A 257 1.11 0.01 12.31
C ALA A 257 1.83 1.02 13.22
N TYR A 258 2.78 0.60 14.07
CA TYR A 258 3.62 1.54 14.81
C TYR A 258 4.61 2.29 13.91
N VAL A 259 5.29 1.60 12.99
CA VAL A 259 6.26 2.21 12.06
C VAL A 259 5.58 3.25 11.16
N LEU A 260 4.36 2.97 10.67
CA LEU A 260 3.57 3.91 9.85
C LEU A 260 3.21 5.22 10.57
N GLU A 261 3.14 5.23 11.90
CA GLU A 261 2.85 6.43 12.70
C GLU A 261 4.13 7.22 13.04
N VAL A 262 5.31 6.59 12.91
CA VAL A 262 6.63 7.22 13.08
C VAL A 262 7.15 7.86 11.79
N LEU A 263 6.87 7.27 10.62
CA LEU A 263 7.36 7.76 9.32
C LEU A 263 7.08 9.26 9.05
N PRO A 264 5.91 9.85 9.40
CA PRO A 264 5.69 11.29 9.24
C PRO A 264 6.67 12.17 10.05
N ALA A 265 7.16 11.69 11.21
CA ALA A 265 8.17 12.40 11.99
C ALA A 265 9.54 12.40 11.31
N LEU A 266 9.90 11.29 10.66
CA LEU A 266 11.13 11.20 9.86
C LEU A 266 11.01 12.06 8.60
N GLY A 267 9.89 11.99 7.88
CA GLY A 267 9.62 12.85 6.71
C GLY A 267 9.67 14.34 7.04
N TYR A 268 9.17 14.74 8.23
CA TYR A 268 9.33 16.10 8.74
C TYR A 268 10.81 16.47 8.95
N LEU A 269 11.60 15.65 9.66
CA LEU A 269 13.04 15.88 9.85
C LEU A 269 13.78 16.00 8.51
N HIS A 270 13.51 15.08 7.58
CA HIS A 270 14.08 15.08 6.23
C HIS A 270 13.72 16.37 5.47
N SER A 271 12.49 16.88 5.63
CA SER A 271 12.04 18.12 4.98
C SER A 271 12.71 19.40 5.51
N ILE A 272 13.34 19.35 6.69
CA ILE A 272 14.12 20.45 7.27
C ILE A 272 15.64 20.17 7.28
N GLY A 273 16.10 19.18 6.50
CA GLY A 273 17.52 18.89 6.30
C GLY A 273 18.19 18.05 7.40
N LEU A 274 17.41 17.38 8.25
CA LEU A 274 17.89 16.59 9.40
C LEU A 274 17.65 15.09 9.21
N VAL A 275 18.47 14.27 9.87
CA VAL A 275 18.40 12.79 9.86
C VAL A 275 18.35 12.28 11.30
N TYR A 276 17.58 11.22 11.59
CA TYR A 276 17.39 10.70 12.96
C TYR A 276 18.51 9.78 13.44
N ASN A 277 19.13 9.01 12.54
CA ASN A 277 20.32 8.15 12.71
C ASN A 277 20.22 6.95 13.68
N ASP A 278 19.44 7.03 14.75
CA ASP A 278 19.37 6.02 15.81
C ASP A 278 17.94 5.46 16.01
N LEU A 279 17.23 5.18 14.91
CA LEU A 279 15.90 4.56 15.00
C LEU A 279 16.01 3.09 15.40
N LYS A 280 15.32 2.74 16.50
CA LYS A 280 15.28 1.40 17.10
C LYS A 280 14.07 1.29 18.07
N PRO A 281 13.65 0.08 18.48
CA PRO A 281 12.48 -0.12 19.36
C PRO A 281 12.58 0.58 20.72
N GLU A 282 13.78 0.81 21.24
CA GLU A 282 14.03 1.55 22.48
C GLU A 282 13.67 3.05 22.36
N ASN A 283 13.85 3.63 21.17
CA ASN A 283 13.71 5.07 20.92
C ASN A 283 12.32 5.48 20.42
N ILE A 284 11.38 4.53 20.29
CA ILE A 284 9.98 4.77 19.92
C ILE A 284 9.11 4.47 21.13
N MET A 285 8.47 5.50 21.69
CA MET A 285 7.58 5.37 22.85
C MET A 285 6.10 5.49 22.47
N VAL A 286 5.25 4.71 23.13
CA VAL A 286 3.81 4.63 22.92
C VAL A 286 3.08 5.03 24.20
N SER A 287 2.25 6.07 24.13
CA SER A 287 1.25 6.42 25.15
C SER A 287 -0.15 5.98 24.71
N ASP A 288 -1.18 6.29 25.51
CA ASP A 288 -2.58 6.06 25.13
C ASP A 288 -2.95 6.75 23.80
N ASP A 289 -2.49 7.99 23.62
CA ASP A 289 -2.94 8.93 22.59
C ASP A 289 -1.91 9.22 21.48
N GLN A 290 -0.61 9.11 21.77
CA GLN A 290 0.49 9.50 20.89
C GLN A 290 1.51 8.35 20.71
N ILE A 291 2.39 8.51 19.73
CA ILE A 291 3.59 7.68 19.49
C ILE A 291 4.71 8.68 19.19
N LYS A 292 5.86 8.58 19.87
CA LYS A 292 6.93 9.57 19.79
C LYS A 292 8.32 8.98 19.64
N LEU A 293 9.16 9.67 18.88
CA LEU A 293 10.62 9.54 18.93
C LEU A 293 11.16 10.31 20.14
N ILE A 294 11.96 9.65 20.99
CA ILE A 294 12.35 10.18 22.32
C ILE A 294 13.85 10.48 22.50
N ASP A 295 14.71 10.11 21.55
CA ASP A 295 16.16 10.34 21.69
C ASP A 295 16.76 11.07 20.49
N LEU A 296 16.80 12.39 20.59
CA LEU A 296 17.34 13.29 19.57
C LEU A 296 18.87 13.45 19.65
N GLY A 297 19.55 12.71 20.54
CA GLY A 297 20.99 12.85 20.77
C GLY A 297 21.91 12.47 19.59
N ALA A 298 21.36 11.75 18.60
CA ALA A 298 22.03 11.35 17.36
C ALA A 298 21.54 12.12 16.11
N VAL A 299 20.61 13.08 16.26
CA VAL A 299 20.11 13.88 15.14
C VAL A 299 21.21 14.81 14.65
N ALA A 300 21.42 14.82 13.33
CA ALA A 300 22.45 15.61 12.65
C ALA A 300 21.92 16.11 11.30
N GLY A 301 22.67 17.00 10.66
CA GLY A 301 22.38 17.44 9.29
C GLY A 301 22.57 16.30 8.26
N ILE A 302 21.87 16.39 7.14
CA ILE A 302 22.17 15.57 5.95
C ILE A 302 23.61 15.86 5.50
N GLU A 303 24.38 14.81 5.19
CA GLU A 303 25.80 14.87 4.79
C GLU A 303 26.74 15.53 5.82
N ASP A 304 26.36 15.57 7.10
CA ASP A 304 27.22 16.01 8.20
C ASP A 304 28.27 14.93 8.57
N TYR A 305 29.55 15.24 8.39
CA TYR A 305 30.68 14.35 8.68
C TYR A 305 31.23 14.49 10.12
N GLY A 306 30.46 15.10 11.03
CA GLY A 306 30.78 15.19 12.46
C GLY A 306 30.71 13.86 13.22
N TYR A 307 30.27 13.88 14.48
CA TYR A 307 30.19 12.69 15.32
C TYR A 307 29.04 11.76 14.88
N LEU A 308 29.36 10.75 14.05
CA LEU A 308 28.42 9.75 13.53
C LEU A 308 27.88 8.78 14.61
N TYR A 309 26.93 9.24 15.41
CA TYR A 309 26.23 8.41 16.40
C TYR A 309 25.24 7.43 15.75
N GLY A 310 25.06 6.26 16.37
CA GLY A 310 24.07 5.26 15.97
C GLY A 310 24.30 3.89 16.62
N THR A 311 23.27 3.04 16.63
CA THR A 311 23.36 1.69 17.25
C THR A 311 23.81 0.63 16.23
N VAL A 312 24.95 -0.01 16.52
CA VAL A 312 25.48 -1.16 15.74
C VAL A 312 24.44 -2.28 15.64
N GLY A 313 24.17 -2.75 14.42
CA GLY A 313 23.11 -3.70 14.09
C GLY A 313 21.79 -3.04 13.64
N TYR A 314 21.68 -1.71 13.74
CA TYR A 314 20.60 -0.91 13.14
C TYR A 314 21.13 0.14 12.14
N GLN A 315 22.27 0.77 12.45
CA GLN A 315 22.91 1.82 11.64
C GLN A 315 23.30 1.32 10.23
N ALA A 316 23.20 2.20 9.23
CA ALA A 316 23.49 1.86 7.84
C ALA A 316 25.01 1.69 7.57
N PRO A 317 25.43 0.70 6.75
CA PRO A 317 26.85 0.34 6.58
C PRO A 317 27.68 1.42 5.85
N GLU A 318 27.03 2.26 5.05
CA GLU A 318 27.68 3.32 4.26
C GLU A 318 27.82 4.66 5.00
N ILE A 319 27.23 4.83 6.18
CA ILE A 319 27.16 6.13 6.88
C ILE A 319 28.55 6.76 7.12
N VAL A 320 29.58 5.92 7.31
CA VAL A 320 30.99 6.34 7.47
C VAL A 320 31.65 6.82 6.17
N LYS A 321 30.94 6.75 5.04
CA LYS A 321 31.37 7.23 3.71
C LYS A 321 30.51 8.39 3.19
N THR A 322 29.23 8.43 3.55
CA THR A 322 28.23 9.39 3.03
C THR A 322 27.80 10.44 4.06
N GLY A 323 28.14 10.27 5.33
CA GLY A 323 27.43 10.94 6.43
C GLY A 323 25.98 10.46 6.55
N PRO A 324 25.18 11.10 7.43
CA PRO A 324 23.75 10.90 7.57
C PRO A 324 22.99 11.21 6.28
N THR A 325 22.06 10.34 5.88
CA THR A 325 21.20 10.56 4.72
C THR A 325 19.77 10.07 4.97
N VAL A 326 18.82 10.52 4.16
CA VAL A 326 17.46 9.94 4.10
C VAL A 326 17.54 8.41 3.89
N ALA A 327 18.46 7.94 3.05
CA ALA A 327 18.66 6.52 2.79
C ALA A 327 19.20 5.75 4.01
N SER A 328 20.01 6.36 4.88
CA SER A 328 20.45 5.71 6.13
C SER A 328 19.32 5.62 7.17
N ASP A 329 18.42 6.60 7.24
CA ASP A 329 17.19 6.49 8.06
C ASP A 329 16.23 5.42 7.51
N ILE A 330 16.06 5.29 6.19
CA ILE A 330 15.26 4.20 5.61
C ILE A 330 15.84 2.82 5.94
N PHE A 331 17.17 2.71 6.06
CA PHE A 331 17.80 1.49 6.54
C PHE A 331 17.47 1.23 8.02
N THR A 332 17.57 2.22 8.91
CA THR A 332 17.22 2.04 10.34
C THR A 332 15.72 1.72 10.54
N VAL A 333 14.82 2.24 9.69
CA VAL A 333 13.40 1.82 9.60
C VAL A 333 13.28 0.34 9.24
N GLY A 334 13.96 -0.12 8.19
CA GLY A 334 13.97 -1.53 7.79
C GLY A 334 14.50 -2.45 8.89
N ARG A 335 15.60 -2.07 9.55
CA ARG A 335 16.18 -2.80 10.68
C ARG A 335 15.25 -2.84 11.89
N THR A 336 14.60 -1.73 12.22
CA THR A 336 13.62 -1.65 13.31
C THR A 336 12.44 -2.59 13.06
N LEU A 337 11.86 -2.56 11.85
CA LEU A 337 10.75 -3.45 11.49
C LEU A 337 11.16 -4.93 11.49
N ALA A 338 12.39 -5.25 11.05
CA ALA A 338 12.92 -6.61 11.10
C ALA A 338 13.06 -7.10 12.55
N VAL A 339 13.68 -6.32 13.45
CA VAL A 339 13.84 -6.68 14.87
C VAL A 339 12.49 -6.81 15.60
N LEU A 340 11.48 -6.03 15.23
CA LEU A 340 10.14 -6.15 15.81
C LEU A 340 9.40 -7.43 15.39
N THR A 341 9.74 -8.04 14.25
CA THR A 341 8.89 -9.08 13.61
C THR A 341 9.58 -10.43 13.34
N LEU A 342 10.90 -10.46 13.28
CA LEU A 342 11.70 -11.64 12.91
C LEU A 342 12.56 -12.13 14.07
N ASP A 343 13.01 -13.39 14.01
CA ASP A 343 14.02 -13.92 14.93
C ASP A 343 15.41 -13.47 14.45
N MET A 344 15.78 -12.23 14.80
CA MET A 344 16.99 -11.60 14.30
C MET A 344 18.24 -12.16 15.00
N PRO A 345 19.19 -12.80 14.27
CA PRO A 345 20.36 -13.40 14.89
C PRO A 345 21.23 -12.32 15.55
N SER A 346 21.81 -12.64 16.70
CA SER A 346 22.60 -11.69 17.50
C SER A 346 23.83 -12.33 18.15
N LYS A 347 24.85 -11.51 18.40
CA LYS A 347 26.11 -11.90 19.02
C LYS A 347 26.53 -10.84 20.03
N ASN A 348 26.86 -11.24 21.26
CA ASN A 348 27.24 -10.33 22.36
C ASN A 348 26.21 -9.19 22.61
N GLY A 349 24.92 -9.43 22.37
CA GLY A 349 23.85 -8.45 22.55
C GLY A 349 23.66 -7.47 21.39
N LYS A 350 24.37 -7.63 20.26
CA LYS A 350 24.19 -6.85 19.03
C LYS A 350 23.60 -7.73 17.93
N TYR A 351 22.62 -7.23 17.19
CA TYR A 351 22.08 -7.93 16.02
C TYR A 351 23.11 -8.00 14.90
N LEU A 352 23.13 -9.10 14.15
CA LEU A 352 23.98 -9.27 12.97
C LEU A 352 23.37 -8.55 11.75
N ASP A 353 24.22 -8.18 10.81
CA ASP A 353 23.82 -7.54 9.55
C ASP A 353 23.07 -8.50 8.62
N GLY A 354 22.33 -7.96 7.65
CA GLY A 354 21.45 -8.74 6.78
C GLY A 354 20.17 -9.23 7.45
N LEU A 355 19.34 -9.98 6.72
CA LEU A 355 18.09 -10.57 7.19
C LEU A 355 18.26 -12.10 7.33
N PRO A 356 17.47 -12.79 8.18
CA PRO A 356 17.40 -14.25 8.14
C PRO A 356 16.92 -14.73 6.76
N SER A 357 17.23 -15.97 6.40
CA SER A 357 16.75 -16.57 5.16
C SER A 357 15.22 -16.70 5.15
N VAL A 358 14.63 -16.93 3.98
CA VAL A 358 13.19 -17.23 3.89
C VAL A 358 12.93 -18.60 4.50
N GLU A 359 13.82 -19.55 4.24
CA GLU A 359 13.79 -20.93 4.70
C GLU A 359 13.77 -21.03 6.24
N ASP A 360 14.54 -20.18 6.93
CA ASP A 360 14.61 -20.10 8.39
C ASP A 360 13.50 -19.23 9.02
N SER A 361 12.61 -18.62 8.21
CA SER A 361 11.62 -17.66 8.70
C SER A 361 10.20 -17.89 8.16
N GLU A 362 9.36 -18.52 8.98
CA GLU A 362 7.91 -18.70 8.72
C GLU A 362 7.21 -17.37 8.38
N VAL A 363 7.65 -16.26 8.98
CA VAL A 363 7.09 -14.92 8.75
C VAL A 363 7.38 -14.43 7.33
N LEU A 364 8.60 -14.64 6.82
CA LEU A 364 8.97 -14.27 5.45
C LEU A 364 8.35 -15.21 4.40
N GLN A 365 8.19 -16.50 4.72
CA GLN A 365 7.43 -17.45 3.89
C GLN A 365 5.95 -17.07 3.78
N GLN A 366 5.33 -16.69 4.90
CA GLN A 366 3.91 -16.30 4.93
C GLN A 366 3.67 -14.93 4.26
N PHE A 367 4.66 -14.01 4.30
CA PHE A 367 4.53 -12.65 3.77
C PHE A 367 5.67 -12.24 2.80
N PRO A 368 5.70 -12.77 1.56
CA PRO A 368 6.76 -12.46 0.58
C PRO A 368 6.90 -10.98 0.17
N SER A 369 5.89 -10.15 0.46
CA SER A 369 5.95 -8.69 0.29
C SER A 369 6.53 -7.96 1.50
N LEU A 370 6.42 -8.50 2.72
CA LEU A 370 7.22 -8.02 3.87
C LEU A 370 8.70 -8.27 3.58
N HIS A 371 9.05 -9.45 3.07
CA HIS A 371 10.43 -9.77 2.72
C HIS A 371 11.02 -8.77 1.73
N ARG A 372 10.31 -8.46 0.63
CA ARG A 372 10.76 -7.44 -0.34
C ARG A 372 10.81 -6.02 0.24
N LEU A 373 9.85 -5.63 1.09
CA LEU A 373 9.86 -4.34 1.80
C LEU A 373 11.11 -4.19 2.67
N LEU A 374 11.45 -5.23 3.44
CA LEU A 374 12.66 -5.25 4.27
C LEU A 374 13.93 -5.25 3.41
N LEU A 375 14.02 -6.10 2.37
CA LEU A 375 15.17 -6.16 1.46
C LEU A 375 15.47 -4.82 0.78
N ARG A 376 14.45 -4.12 0.27
CA ARG A 376 14.65 -2.80 -0.35
C ARG A 376 15.06 -1.75 0.70
N ALA A 377 14.46 -1.77 1.88
CA ALA A 377 14.81 -0.84 2.96
C ALA A 377 16.25 -1.04 3.46
N THR A 378 16.69 -2.29 3.61
CA THR A 378 18.04 -2.63 4.09
C THR A 378 19.03 -2.98 2.97
N HIS A 379 18.82 -2.48 1.75
CA HIS A 379 19.72 -2.74 0.62
C HIS A 379 21.10 -2.08 0.86
N GLU A 380 22.21 -2.77 0.55
CA GLU A 380 23.57 -2.26 0.82
C GLU A 380 23.87 -0.92 0.13
N ASN A 381 23.68 -0.84 -1.20
CA ASN A 381 23.71 0.43 -1.92
C ASN A 381 22.50 1.30 -1.49
N PRO A 382 22.70 2.53 -0.96
CA PRO A 382 21.62 3.43 -0.55
C PRO A 382 20.70 3.86 -1.69
N ALA A 383 21.20 3.95 -2.93
CA ALA A 383 20.45 4.41 -4.10
C ALA A 383 19.31 3.46 -4.54
N ARG A 384 19.28 2.23 -4.01
CA ARG A 384 18.21 1.24 -4.24
C ARG A 384 17.22 1.13 -3.08
N ARG A 385 17.32 2.00 -2.08
CA ARG A 385 16.36 2.09 -0.98
C ARG A 385 15.16 2.95 -1.39
N PHE A 386 14.13 3.00 -0.55
CA PHE A 386 13.02 3.95 -0.73
C PHE A 386 13.55 5.39 -0.70
N ARG A 387 13.14 6.21 -1.66
CA ARG A 387 13.67 7.58 -1.83
C ARG A 387 13.22 8.57 -0.73
N SER A 388 12.17 8.23 0.02
CA SER A 388 11.66 9.02 1.14
C SER A 388 10.87 8.17 2.14
N ALA A 389 10.63 8.73 3.33
CA ALA A 389 9.74 8.14 4.34
C ALA A 389 8.31 7.91 3.80
N ASP A 390 7.82 8.79 2.93
CA ASP A 390 6.49 8.66 2.30
C ASP A 390 6.43 7.54 1.25
N GLU A 391 7.50 7.32 0.48
CA GLU A 391 7.57 6.20 -0.47
C GLU A 391 7.56 4.86 0.29
N PHE A 392 8.30 4.76 1.40
CA PHE A 392 8.21 3.63 2.31
C PHE A 392 6.79 3.50 2.88
N ALA A 393 6.19 4.59 3.40
CA ALA A 393 4.87 4.56 4.04
C ALA A 393 3.76 4.07 3.10
N GLY A 394 3.79 4.52 1.83
CA GLY A 394 2.87 4.04 0.80
C GLY A 394 2.99 2.54 0.56
N GLN A 395 4.22 2.04 0.36
CA GLN A 395 4.46 0.62 0.12
C GLN A 395 4.18 -0.24 1.35
N ALA A 396 4.61 0.17 2.54
CA ALA A 396 4.30 -0.49 3.81
C ALA A 396 2.79 -0.56 4.09
N THR A 397 2.01 0.47 3.70
CA THR A 397 0.54 0.45 3.75
C THR A 397 -0.05 -0.59 2.79
N GLY A 398 0.52 -0.75 1.59
CA GLY A 398 0.16 -1.82 0.65
C GLY A 398 0.42 -3.22 1.22
N VAL A 399 1.60 -3.44 1.81
CA VAL A 399 1.96 -4.69 2.48
C VAL A 399 1.05 -4.98 3.68
N LEU A 400 0.73 -3.97 4.50
CA LEU A 400 -0.21 -4.11 5.62
C LEU A 400 -1.61 -4.53 5.18
N ARG A 401 -2.13 -3.98 4.07
CA ARG A 401 -3.43 -4.37 3.50
C ARG A 401 -3.46 -5.85 3.11
N GLU A 402 -2.40 -6.34 2.47
CA GLU A 402 -2.25 -7.75 2.08
C GLU A 402 -2.13 -8.68 3.29
N ILE A 403 -1.29 -8.35 4.28
CA ILE A 403 -1.16 -9.12 5.53
C ILE A 403 -2.52 -9.26 6.23
N LEU A 404 -3.26 -8.14 6.37
CA LEU A 404 -4.59 -8.14 6.97
C LEU A 404 -5.62 -8.94 6.14
N ALA A 405 -5.52 -8.91 4.81
CA ALA A 405 -6.38 -9.72 3.94
C ALA A 405 -6.08 -11.23 4.07
N ILE A 406 -4.81 -11.61 4.24
CA ILE A 406 -4.39 -13.00 4.53
C ILE A 406 -4.85 -13.43 5.93
N ARG A 407 -4.61 -12.61 6.97
CA ARG A 407 -4.93 -12.92 8.37
C ARG A 407 -6.44 -12.95 8.66
N THR A 408 -7.23 -12.08 8.03
CA THR A 408 -8.67 -11.95 8.33
C THR A 408 -9.62 -12.56 7.29
N GLY A 409 -9.13 -12.88 6.09
CA GLY A 409 -9.97 -13.33 4.96
C GLY A 409 -10.90 -12.25 4.38
N VAL A 410 -10.85 -11.03 4.92
CA VAL A 410 -11.62 -9.86 4.48
C VAL A 410 -10.71 -8.96 3.63
N GLU A 411 -11.15 -8.62 2.42
CA GLU A 411 -10.39 -7.77 1.52
C GLU A 411 -10.09 -6.39 2.11
N ARG A 412 -8.94 -5.82 1.72
CA ARG A 412 -8.47 -4.50 2.17
C ARG A 412 -8.09 -3.64 0.96
N PRO A 413 -9.03 -3.39 0.04
CA PRO A 413 -8.76 -2.57 -1.14
C PRO A 413 -8.39 -1.15 -0.72
N GLY A 414 -7.51 -0.55 -1.51
CA GLY A 414 -7.17 0.86 -1.43
C GLY A 414 -6.61 1.32 -2.76
N LEU A 415 -6.57 2.63 -2.97
CA LEU A 415 -5.91 3.21 -4.13
C LEU A 415 -4.38 3.07 -3.97
N SER A 416 -3.72 2.88 -5.11
CA SER A 416 -2.27 3.04 -5.26
C SER A 416 -1.94 4.52 -5.38
N THR A 417 -0.74 4.91 -4.93
CA THR A 417 -0.17 6.24 -5.15
C THR A 417 0.77 6.29 -6.35
N VAL A 418 1.12 5.14 -6.94
CA VAL A 418 2.11 5.03 -8.04
C VAL A 418 1.56 4.31 -9.29
N PHE A 419 0.37 3.71 -9.23
CA PHE A 419 -0.31 3.08 -10.37
C PHE A 419 -1.77 3.56 -10.51
N SER A 420 -2.26 3.57 -11.75
CA SER A 420 -3.69 3.70 -12.04
C SER A 420 -4.49 2.48 -11.55
N PRO A 421 -5.84 2.57 -11.45
CA PRO A 421 -6.68 1.39 -11.51
C PRO A 421 -6.44 0.59 -12.81
N PRO A 422 -6.74 -0.73 -12.85
CA PRO A 422 -6.75 -1.50 -14.09
C PRO A 422 -7.68 -0.88 -15.14
N ARG A 423 -7.20 -0.78 -16.38
CA ARG A 423 -7.87 -0.04 -17.46
C ARG A 423 -9.04 -0.81 -18.06
N THR A 424 -8.91 -2.13 -18.13
CA THR A 424 -9.99 -3.07 -18.42
C THR A 424 -9.66 -4.42 -17.77
N THR A 425 -10.26 -5.52 -18.22
CA THR A 425 -9.98 -6.88 -17.72
C THR A 425 -9.39 -7.78 -18.80
N PHE A 426 -8.73 -8.85 -18.38
CA PHE A 426 -8.12 -9.86 -19.26
C PHE A 426 -8.47 -11.27 -18.79
N GLY A 427 -8.52 -12.22 -19.72
CA GLY A 427 -8.88 -13.63 -19.49
C GLY A 427 -10.32 -13.83 -18.99
N THR A 428 -11.17 -12.80 -19.00
CA THR A 428 -12.53 -12.88 -18.46
C THR A 428 -13.51 -13.59 -19.38
N GLU A 429 -13.35 -13.44 -20.69
CA GLU A 429 -14.23 -14.10 -21.69
C GLU A 429 -13.80 -15.56 -21.95
N GLN A 430 -12.53 -15.91 -21.69
CA GLN A 430 -11.85 -17.10 -22.23
C GLN A 430 -12.62 -18.43 -22.14
N SER A 431 -13.22 -18.74 -20.99
CA SER A 431 -14.02 -19.98 -20.84
C SER A 431 -15.37 -19.89 -21.53
N VAL A 432 -15.98 -18.69 -21.54
CA VAL A 432 -17.34 -18.43 -22.03
C VAL A 432 -17.37 -18.25 -23.55
N GLY A 433 -16.34 -17.65 -24.16
CA GLY A 433 -16.19 -17.52 -25.62
C GLY A 433 -16.22 -18.87 -26.35
N ARG A 434 -15.74 -19.95 -25.71
CA ARG A 434 -15.92 -21.35 -26.20
C ARG A 434 -17.39 -21.66 -26.55
N THR A 435 -18.34 -21.07 -25.84
CA THR A 435 -19.78 -21.30 -26.04
C THR A 435 -20.42 -20.45 -27.14
N ASP A 436 -19.74 -19.42 -27.65
CA ASP A 436 -20.26 -18.63 -28.78
C ASP A 436 -20.28 -19.44 -30.09
N THR A 437 -19.49 -20.53 -30.14
CA THR A 437 -19.60 -21.61 -31.14
C THR A 437 -21.04 -22.12 -31.32
N TYR A 438 -21.87 -22.11 -30.26
CA TYR A 438 -23.29 -22.49 -30.37
C TYR A 438 -24.16 -21.44 -31.09
N VAL A 439 -23.69 -20.20 -31.24
CA VAL A 439 -24.40 -19.08 -31.89
C VAL A 439 -23.96 -18.91 -33.35
N ASP A 440 -22.67 -19.05 -33.65
CA ASP A 440 -22.09 -18.75 -34.97
C ASP A 440 -21.30 -19.89 -35.64
N GLY A 441 -21.18 -21.05 -34.99
CA GLY A 441 -20.47 -22.22 -35.51
C GLY A 441 -18.94 -22.11 -35.49
N THR A 442 -18.38 -20.97 -35.07
CA THR A 442 -16.94 -20.71 -35.12
C THR A 442 -16.26 -21.20 -33.84
N VAL A 443 -15.51 -22.31 -33.98
CA VAL A 443 -14.77 -22.95 -32.88
C VAL A 443 -13.69 -22.02 -32.35
N ARG A 444 -13.87 -21.52 -31.12
CA ARG A 444 -12.92 -20.64 -30.44
C ARG A 444 -11.97 -21.41 -29.53
N HIS A 445 -10.68 -21.34 -29.85
CA HIS A 445 -9.58 -21.78 -28.99
C HIS A 445 -8.93 -20.58 -28.28
N GLU A 446 -9.75 -19.70 -27.71
CA GLU A 446 -9.27 -18.49 -27.05
C GLU A 446 -8.32 -18.83 -25.90
N ARG A 447 -7.10 -18.33 -26.04
CA ARG A 447 -6.08 -18.25 -24.99
C ARG A 447 -5.92 -16.77 -24.64
N MET A 448 -5.76 -16.47 -23.36
CA MET A 448 -5.37 -15.13 -22.90
C MET A 448 -4.16 -14.64 -23.70
N THR A 449 -4.22 -13.43 -24.24
CA THR A 449 -3.16 -12.89 -25.13
C THR A 449 -2.34 -11.80 -24.44
N ALA A 450 -1.09 -11.61 -24.87
CA ALA A 450 -0.24 -10.54 -24.35
C ALA A 450 -0.84 -9.14 -24.57
N ALA A 451 -1.45 -8.89 -25.73
CA ALA A 451 -2.13 -7.62 -26.03
C ALA A 451 -3.33 -7.36 -25.11
N GLU A 452 -4.14 -8.38 -24.83
CA GLU A 452 -5.26 -8.29 -23.87
C GLU A 452 -4.77 -7.95 -22.45
N VAL A 453 -3.66 -8.58 -22.01
CA VAL A 453 -3.02 -8.30 -20.72
C VAL A 453 -2.50 -6.86 -20.67
N VAL A 454 -1.72 -6.42 -21.66
CA VAL A 454 -1.12 -5.07 -21.72
C VAL A 454 -2.19 -3.97 -21.78
N ALA A 455 -3.28 -4.18 -22.54
CA ALA A 455 -4.41 -3.24 -22.59
C ALA A 455 -5.14 -3.12 -21.23
N ALA A 456 -5.21 -4.20 -20.47
CA ALA A 456 -5.91 -4.25 -19.18
C ALA A 456 -5.07 -3.80 -17.98
N LEU A 457 -3.74 -3.98 -18.03
CA LEU A 457 -2.83 -3.63 -16.94
C LEU A 457 -2.89 -2.12 -16.57
N PRO A 458 -2.65 -1.78 -15.29
CA PRO A 458 -2.40 -0.42 -14.84
C PRO A 458 -1.28 0.28 -15.60
N VAL A 459 -1.28 1.61 -15.56
CA VAL A 459 -0.16 2.46 -15.99
C VAL A 459 0.47 3.13 -14.76
N PRO A 460 1.80 3.36 -14.74
CA PRO A 460 2.43 4.19 -13.73
C PRO A 460 1.82 5.59 -13.68
N LEU A 461 1.73 6.17 -12.50
CA LEU A 461 1.40 7.58 -12.33
C LEU A 461 2.66 8.43 -12.47
N VAL A 462 2.51 9.56 -13.15
CA VAL A 462 3.52 10.62 -13.28
C VAL A 462 3.86 11.16 -11.89
N ASP A 463 5.13 11.49 -11.65
CA ASP A 463 5.53 12.10 -10.38
C ASP A 463 4.97 13.54 -10.29
N PRO A 464 4.20 13.92 -9.25
CA PRO A 464 3.61 15.25 -9.17
C PRO A 464 4.65 16.38 -8.97
N ASN A 465 5.90 16.02 -8.65
CA ASN A 465 7.02 16.96 -8.53
C ASN A 465 7.79 17.15 -9.85
N ASP A 466 7.49 16.35 -10.89
CA ASP A 466 8.15 16.48 -12.19
C ASP A 466 7.70 17.76 -12.91
N PRO A 467 8.63 18.57 -13.49
CA PRO A 467 8.26 19.83 -14.15
C PRO A 467 7.32 19.68 -15.36
N SER A 468 7.23 18.49 -15.98
CA SER A 468 6.30 18.19 -17.07
C SER A 468 4.91 17.71 -16.59
N ALA A 469 4.74 17.40 -15.30
CA ALA A 469 3.49 16.86 -14.77
C ALA A 469 2.23 17.70 -15.10
N PRO A 470 2.24 19.05 -15.12
CA PRO A 470 1.07 19.84 -15.54
C PRO A 470 0.70 19.65 -17.02
N LEU A 471 1.69 19.48 -17.90
CA LEU A 471 1.49 19.21 -19.33
C LEU A 471 0.95 17.79 -19.53
N LEU A 472 1.53 16.81 -18.84
CA LEU A 472 1.09 15.42 -18.90
C LEU A 472 -0.33 15.24 -18.34
N ALA A 473 -0.68 15.96 -17.26
CA ALA A 473 -2.03 15.97 -16.69
C ALA A 473 -3.08 16.50 -17.68
N ALA A 474 -2.76 17.54 -18.46
CA ALA A 474 -3.65 18.06 -19.50
C ALA A 474 -3.90 17.04 -20.64
N ALA A 475 -2.93 16.17 -20.93
CA ALA A 475 -3.01 15.16 -21.98
C ALA A 475 -3.75 13.87 -21.58
N VAL A 476 -4.16 13.70 -20.31
CA VAL A 476 -4.79 12.44 -19.80
C VAL A 476 -6.13 12.12 -20.48
N HIS A 477 -6.85 13.13 -20.98
CA HIS A 477 -8.17 12.97 -21.62
C HIS A 477 -8.14 13.09 -23.16
N VAL A 478 -6.94 13.05 -23.75
CA VAL A 478 -6.70 13.28 -25.18
C VAL A 478 -6.44 11.94 -25.89
N GLU A 479 -6.83 11.83 -27.17
CA GLU A 479 -6.57 10.60 -27.95
C GLU A 479 -5.06 10.34 -28.10
N PRO A 480 -4.56 9.09 -28.06
CA PRO A 480 -3.11 8.82 -28.05
C PRO A 480 -2.30 9.47 -29.18
N ARG A 481 -2.89 9.66 -30.37
CA ARG A 481 -2.26 10.42 -31.48
C ARG A 481 -2.09 11.90 -31.15
N GLN A 482 -3.18 12.55 -30.74
CA GLN A 482 -3.19 13.96 -30.34
C GLN A 482 -2.27 14.22 -29.14
N THR A 483 -2.12 13.23 -28.24
CA THR A 483 -1.13 13.23 -27.16
C THR A 483 0.30 13.20 -27.70
N LEU A 484 0.63 12.28 -28.63
CA LEU A 484 1.96 12.26 -29.28
C LEU A 484 2.26 13.58 -30.02
N ASP A 485 1.30 14.11 -30.79
CA ASP A 485 1.45 15.39 -31.48
C ASP A 485 1.76 16.52 -30.50
N SER A 486 1.09 16.55 -29.35
CA SER A 486 1.30 17.53 -28.28
C SER A 486 2.67 17.40 -27.60
N LEU A 487 3.10 16.18 -27.29
CA LEU A 487 4.42 15.90 -26.69
C LEU A 487 5.54 16.28 -27.66
N GLN A 488 5.45 15.86 -28.93
CA GLN A 488 6.40 16.24 -29.97
C GLN A 488 6.43 17.76 -30.21
N HIS A 489 5.29 18.44 -30.12
CA HIS A 489 5.23 19.90 -30.24
C HIS A 489 5.92 20.61 -29.07
N ALA A 490 5.73 20.15 -27.83
CA ALA A 490 6.44 20.67 -26.66
C ALA A 490 7.97 20.44 -26.76
N LYS A 491 8.38 19.24 -27.17
CA LYS A 491 9.78 18.82 -27.35
C LYS A 491 10.51 19.64 -28.43
N ARG A 492 9.81 20.05 -29.50
CA ARG A 492 10.34 20.92 -30.57
C ARG A 492 10.44 22.40 -30.20
N ASN A 493 9.57 22.90 -29.33
CA ASN A 493 9.39 24.35 -29.10
C ASN A 493 9.96 24.88 -27.77
N GLY A 494 10.40 23.98 -26.87
CA GLY A 494 10.97 24.34 -25.57
C GLY A 494 9.90 24.52 -24.49
N ILE A 495 10.03 23.77 -23.40
CA ILE A 495 9.02 23.69 -22.33
C ILE A 495 8.94 25.00 -21.50
N GLU A 496 10.00 25.82 -21.52
CA GLU A 496 10.10 27.12 -20.83
C GLU A 496 8.88 28.03 -21.04
N ARG A 497 8.24 28.00 -22.22
CA ARG A 497 7.07 28.84 -22.54
C ARG A 497 5.73 28.30 -22.03
N ILE A 498 5.70 27.07 -21.51
CA ILE A 498 4.48 26.40 -21.05
C ILE A 498 4.45 26.34 -19.52
N THR A 499 5.61 26.20 -18.87
CA THR A 499 5.74 26.21 -17.41
C THR A 499 5.93 27.60 -16.80
N ALA A 500 6.53 28.54 -17.54
CA ALA A 500 6.57 29.94 -17.11
C ALA A 500 5.21 30.62 -17.30
N GLY A 501 4.55 30.96 -16.19
CA GLY A 501 3.54 32.02 -16.19
C GLY A 501 4.13 33.33 -16.72
N ALA A 502 3.27 34.22 -17.23
CA ALA A 502 3.71 35.47 -17.83
C ALA A 502 4.58 36.32 -16.88
N ASP A 503 5.44 37.15 -17.48
CA ASP A 503 6.33 38.13 -16.86
C ASP A 503 7.53 37.61 -16.05
N LYS A 504 8.58 37.18 -16.78
CA LYS A 504 9.96 37.53 -16.41
C LYS A 504 10.73 38.12 -17.61
N PRO A 505 11.64 39.11 -17.41
CA PRO A 505 12.41 39.70 -18.51
C PRO A 505 13.45 38.74 -19.08
N LYS A 506 13.80 38.95 -20.35
CA LYS A 506 15.04 38.43 -20.91
C LYS A 506 16.20 39.29 -20.42
N ASP A 507 17.03 38.76 -19.52
CA ASP A 507 18.49 38.98 -19.47
C ASP A 507 19.10 38.24 -18.26
N SER A 508 19.50 36.99 -18.47
CA SER A 508 20.35 36.24 -17.55
C SER A 508 21.09 35.13 -18.31
N THR A 509 22.27 35.43 -18.85
CA THR A 509 23.16 34.44 -19.49
C THR A 509 23.90 33.60 -18.45
N THR A 510 23.16 32.74 -17.75
CA THR A 510 23.70 31.73 -16.83
C THR A 510 23.41 30.35 -17.39
N SER A 511 24.46 29.60 -17.71
CA SER A 511 24.40 28.23 -18.23
C SER A 511 23.99 27.24 -17.13
N SER A 512 22.70 27.19 -16.79
CA SER A 512 22.13 26.03 -16.11
C SER A 512 22.20 24.83 -17.04
N SER A 513 22.72 23.69 -16.57
CA SER A 513 22.65 22.41 -17.27
C SER A 513 21.21 22.09 -17.71
N PRO A 514 21.00 21.39 -18.84
CA PRO A 514 19.66 21.01 -19.26
C PRO A 514 18.99 20.19 -18.16
N VAL A 515 17.88 20.71 -17.62
CA VAL A 515 17.10 20.07 -16.55
C VAL A 515 16.50 18.77 -17.09
N ASP A 516 16.36 17.79 -16.20
CA ASP A 516 16.00 16.38 -16.45
C ASP A 516 14.52 16.14 -16.92
N LEU A 517 14.00 17.06 -17.72
CA LEU A 517 12.67 17.09 -18.35
C LEU A 517 12.43 15.93 -19.34
N GLY A 518 13.43 15.06 -19.55
CA GLY A 518 13.41 14.02 -20.57
C GLY A 518 12.56 12.82 -20.20
N VAL A 519 12.67 12.32 -18.97
CA VAL A 519 12.23 10.96 -18.62
C VAL A 519 10.71 10.81 -18.64
N GLU A 520 9.95 11.56 -17.85
CA GLU A 520 8.48 11.39 -17.78
C GLU A 520 7.77 11.71 -19.12
N ILE A 521 8.28 12.69 -19.89
CA ILE A 521 7.80 12.96 -21.26
C ILE A 521 8.09 11.78 -22.19
N THR A 522 9.29 11.21 -22.13
CA THR A 522 9.67 10.08 -22.97
C THR A 522 8.92 8.80 -22.59
N LEU A 523 8.63 8.59 -21.30
CA LEU A 523 7.73 7.53 -20.84
C LEU A 523 6.29 7.73 -21.30
N ALA A 524 5.81 8.98 -21.41
CA ALA A 524 4.51 9.30 -22.00
C ALA A 524 4.47 9.05 -23.51
N GLU A 525 5.56 9.32 -24.25
CA GLU A 525 5.73 8.97 -25.67
C GLU A 525 5.71 7.44 -25.88
N VAL A 526 6.41 6.68 -25.02
CA VAL A 526 6.39 5.20 -25.02
C VAL A 526 4.97 4.69 -24.77
N LYS A 527 4.30 5.18 -23.72
CA LYS A 527 2.91 4.80 -23.40
C LYS A 527 1.96 5.07 -24.56
N ALA A 528 2.02 6.25 -25.17
CA ALA A 528 1.10 6.63 -26.24
C ALA A 528 1.36 5.83 -27.54
N ASN A 529 2.60 5.43 -27.82
CA ASN A 529 2.91 4.49 -28.90
C ASN A 529 2.38 3.08 -28.60
N LEU A 530 2.53 2.58 -27.37
CA LEU A 530 1.96 1.29 -26.96
C LEU A 530 0.43 1.27 -27.06
N ASP A 531 -0.25 2.34 -26.66
CA ASP A 531 -1.71 2.49 -26.79
C ASP A 531 -2.18 2.60 -28.26
N LEU A 532 -1.27 2.82 -29.21
CA LEU A 532 -1.52 2.76 -30.66
C LEU A 532 -1.09 1.44 -31.33
N GLY A 533 -0.40 0.56 -30.61
CA GLY A 533 0.22 -0.65 -31.17
C GLY A 533 1.56 -0.43 -31.89
N ASN A 534 2.16 0.76 -31.76
CA ASN A 534 3.46 1.10 -32.36
C ASN A 534 4.63 0.52 -31.51
N VAL A 535 4.72 -0.81 -31.38
CA VAL A 535 5.65 -1.47 -30.45
C VAL A 535 7.12 -1.19 -30.79
N VAL A 536 7.48 -1.14 -32.08
CA VAL A 536 8.86 -0.85 -32.54
C VAL A 536 9.30 0.55 -32.10
N GLU A 537 8.50 1.58 -32.40
CA GLU A 537 8.73 2.96 -31.98
C GLU A 537 8.85 3.07 -30.45
N ALA A 538 7.96 2.40 -29.70
CA ALA A 538 8.02 2.35 -28.24
C ALA A 538 9.32 1.71 -27.72
N THR A 539 9.85 0.70 -28.40
CA THR A 539 11.12 0.04 -28.08
C THR A 539 12.31 0.98 -28.35
N GLU A 540 12.35 1.61 -29.52
CA GLU A 540 13.40 2.56 -29.90
C GLU A 540 13.40 3.83 -29.05
N ILE A 541 12.25 4.26 -28.54
CA ILE A 541 12.16 5.40 -27.61
C ILE A 541 12.62 4.98 -26.20
N LEU A 542 12.18 3.82 -25.69
CA LEU A 542 12.56 3.37 -24.35
C LEU A 542 14.06 3.05 -24.22
N ALA A 543 14.68 2.50 -25.27
CA ALA A 543 16.11 2.16 -25.29
C ALA A 543 17.02 3.36 -25.03
N LYS A 544 16.60 4.58 -25.43
CA LYS A 544 17.36 5.82 -25.22
C LYS A 544 17.47 6.19 -23.74
N VAL A 545 16.39 5.98 -22.97
CA VAL A 545 16.35 6.17 -21.51
C VAL A 545 17.13 5.05 -20.78
N GLN A 546 17.25 3.87 -21.38
CA GLN A 546 18.00 2.75 -20.81
C GLN A 546 19.52 2.89 -20.95
N SER A 547 20.01 3.73 -21.87
CA SER A 547 21.45 4.02 -22.02
C SER A 547 21.99 5.13 -21.10
N GLU A 548 21.13 5.76 -20.31
CA GLU A 548 21.47 6.84 -19.38
C GLU A 548 21.70 6.23 -17.97
N ASP A 549 22.82 5.50 -17.87
CA ASP A 549 23.04 4.31 -17.02
C ASP A 549 23.24 4.54 -15.50
N ASP A 550 22.92 5.73 -14.96
CA ASP A 550 23.32 6.16 -13.61
C ASP A 550 22.16 6.68 -12.72
N ALA A 551 20.91 6.38 -13.10
CA ALA A 551 19.71 6.81 -12.35
C ALA A 551 19.30 5.82 -11.24
N ALA A 552 18.98 6.34 -10.05
CA ALA A 552 18.50 5.57 -8.90
C ALA A 552 17.04 5.08 -9.08
N ASP A 553 16.86 3.75 -9.18
CA ASP A 553 15.57 3.03 -9.27
C ASP A 553 14.56 3.54 -10.35
N PRO A 554 14.89 3.46 -11.66
CA PRO A 554 13.97 3.78 -12.76
C PRO A 554 12.92 2.66 -13.00
N TRP A 555 12.17 2.28 -11.97
CA TRP A 555 11.19 1.19 -12.02
C TRP A 555 10.09 1.41 -13.08
N ARG A 556 9.76 2.67 -13.41
CA ARG A 556 8.81 2.99 -14.50
C ARG A 556 9.35 2.52 -15.86
N VAL A 557 10.65 2.63 -16.11
CA VAL A 557 11.32 2.11 -17.32
C VAL A 557 11.22 0.59 -17.37
N GLN A 558 11.45 -0.10 -16.24
CA GLN A 558 11.26 -1.55 -16.13
C GLN A 558 9.80 -1.96 -16.38
N TRP A 559 8.81 -1.17 -15.92
CA TRP A 559 7.39 -1.44 -16.23
C TRP A 559 7.11 -1.44 -17.73
N TYR A 560 7.54 -0.39 -18.45
CA TYR A 560 7.33 -0.30 -19.89
C TYR A 560 8.15 -1.33 -20.68
N ALA A 561 9.36 -1.67 -20.24
CA ALA A 561 10.14 -2.78 -20.80
C ALA A 561 9.38 -4.11 -20.66
N GLY A 562 8.75 -4.37 -19.51
CA GLY A 562 7.90 -5.54 -19.30
C GLY A 562 6.67 -5.58 -20.22
N LEU A 563 6.03 -4.43 -20.49
CA LEU A 563 4.92 -4.35 -21.44
C LEU A 563 5.38 -4.60 -22.89
N ILE A 564 6.53 -4.06 -23.30
CA ILE A 564 7.13 -4.27 -24.62
C ILE A 564 7.51 -5.74 -24.82
N ALA A 565 8.21 -6.33 -23.86
CA ALA A 565 8.60 -7.75 -23.90
C ALA A 565 7.39 -8.69 -23.94
N LEU A 566 6.28 -8.36 -23.26
CA LEU A 566 5.01 -9.10 -23.42
C LEU A 566 4.52 -9.07 -24.88
N LEU A 567 4.54 -7.92 -25.54
CA LEU A 567 4.06 -7.77 -26.92
C LEU A 567 4.97 -8.44 -27.96
N HIS A 568 6.28 -8.53 -27.69
CA HIS A 568 7.23 -9.33 -28.48
C HIS A 568 7.23 -10.83 -28.13
N HIS A 569 6.39 -11.26 -27.18
CA HIS A 569 6.32 -12.62 -26.63
C HIS A 569 7.59 -13.11 -25.89
N GLU A 570 8.46 -12.19 -25.48
CA GLU A 570 9.66 -12.43 -24.67
C GLU A 570 9.28 -12.56 -23.17
N TYR A 571 8.55 -13.61 -22.83
CA TYR A 571 7.90 -13.69 -21.51
C TYR A 571 8.88 -13.77 -20.33
N ASP A 572 10.08 -14.34 -20.49
CA ASP A 572 11.12 -14.38 -19.45
C ASP A 572 11.73 -12.99 -19.19
N SER A 573 11.97 -12.21 -20.26
CA SER A 573 12.37 -10.79 -20.17
C SER A 573 11.28 -9.98 -19.46
N ALA A 574 10.02 -10.14 -19.88
CA ALA A 574 8.88 -9.45 -19.30
C ALA A 574 8.69 -9.77 -17.81
N PHE A 575 8.80 -11.06 -17.46
CA PHE A 575 8.72 -11.53 -16.08
C PHE A 575 9.81 -10.91 -15.20
N THR A 576 11.05 -10.90 -15.70
CA THR A 576 12.21 -10.30 -14.98
C THR A 576 11.96 -8.82 -14.73
N SER A 577 11.54 -8.06 -15.74
CA SER A 577 11.19 -6.65 -15.60
C SER A 577 10.05 -6.40 -14.60
N PHE A 578 9.02 -7.24 -14.54
CA PHE A 578 7.95 -7.08 -13.55
C PHE A 578 8.33 -7.52 -12.13
N ASP A 579 9.24 -8.48 -11.93
CA ASP A 579 9.73 -8.85 -10.58
C ASP A 579 10.71 -7.79 -10.06
N ASN A 580 11.49 -7.13 -10.93
CA ASN A 580 12.22 -5.91 -10.61
C ASN A 580 11.27 -4.81 -10.10
N VAL A 581 10.14 -4.56 -10.79
CA VAL A 581 9.13 -3.59 -10.33
C VAL A 581 8.46 -4.03 -9.02
N LEU A 582 8.25 -5.34 -8.80
CA LEU A 582 7.76 -5.85 -7.51
C LEU A 582 8.80 -5.71 -6.38
N GLY A 583 10.09 -5.75 -6.70
CA GLY A 583 11.18 -5.44 -5.78
C GLY A 583 11.18 -3.97 -5.37
N ALA A 584 11.04 -3.05 -6.33
CA ALA A 584 10.91 -1.61 -6.09
C ALA A 584 9.63 -1.26 -5.30
N MET A 585 8.49 -1.82 -5.71
CA MET A 585 7.15 -1.48 -5.22
C MET A 585 6.43 -2.71 -4.63
N PRO A 586 6.87 -3.20 -3.45
CA PRO A 586 6.42 -4.47 -2.88
C PRO A 586 5.00 -4.45 -2.30
N GLY A 587 4.43 -3.28 -2.06
CA GLY A 587 3.04 -3.09 -1.63
C GLY A 587 2.03 -3.10 -2.77
N GLU A 588 2.49 -3.00 -4.02
CA GLU A 588 1.60 -2.81 -5.17
C GLU A 588 0.99 -4.10 -5.71
N LEU A 589 -0.28 -4.02 -6.11
CA LEU A 589 -1.00 -5.13 -6.75
C LEU A 589 -0.77 -5.18 -8.27
N ALA A 590 -0.34 -4.08 -8.89
CA ALA A 590 -0.10 -3.99 -10.33
C ALA A 590 1.00 -4.95 -10.83
N PRO A 591 2.25 -4.97 -10.27
CA PRO A 591 3.26 -5.94 -10.69
C PRO A 591 2.90 -7.38 -10.33
N LYS A 592 2.18 -7.61 -9.23
CA LYS A 592 1.65 -8.95 -8.91
C LYS A 592 0.66 -9.46 -9.96
N LEU A 593 -0.20 -8.58 -10.47
CA LEU A 593 -1.14 -8.91 -11.55
C LEU A 593 -0.42 -9.16 -12.88
N ALA A 594 0.59 -8.35 -13.22
CA ALA A 594 1.41 -8.53 -14.41
C ALA A 594 2.20 -9.85 -14.36
N LEU A 595 2.93 -10.11 -13.26
CA LEU A 595 3.64 -11.37 -13.03
C LEU A 595 2.71 -12.58 -13.06
N GLY A 596 1.48 -12.47 -12.54
CA GLY A 596 0.48 -13.55 -12.58
C GLY A 596 0.09 -13.92 -14.01
N ALA A 597 -0.16 -12.91 -14.84
CA ALA A 597 -0.45 -13.08 -16.26
C ALA A 597 0.76 -13.62 -17.04
N THR A 598 1.95 -13.08 -16.82
CA THR A 598 3.18 -13.54 -17.48
C THR A 598 3.54 -14.98 -17.08
N SER A 599 3.37 -15.35 -15.81
CA SER A 599 3.56 -16.72 -15.33
C SER A 599 2.57 -17.70 -15.98
N GLU A 600 1.32 -17.28 -16.21
CA GLU A 600 0.34 -18.10 -16.94
C GLU A 600 0.68 -18.25 -18.44
N LEU A 601 1.25 -17.23 -19.08
CA LEU A 601 1.75 -17.30 -20.46
C LEU A 601 3.00 -18.20 -20.57
N LEU A 602 3.96 -18.08 -19.65
CA LEU A 602 5.11 -18.98 -19.52
C LEU A 602 4.65 -20.43 -19.33
N GLY A 603 3.66 -20.66 -18.47
CA GLY A 603 3.03 -21.98 -18.26
C GLY A 603 2.26 -22.53 -19.48
N HIS A 604 2.06 -21.74 -20.54
CA HIS A 604 1.56 -22.20 -21.84
C HIS A 604 2.68 -22.52 -22.83
N VAL A 605 3.79 -21.77 -22.81
CA VAL A 605 4.97 -22.04 -23.65
C VAL A 605 5.73 -23.27 -23.15
N ALA A 606 5.94 -23.36 -21.84
CA ALA A 606 6.59 -24.49 -21.18
C ALA A 606 5.78 -25.80 -21.20
N ALA A 607 4.62 -25.86 -21.88
CA ALA A 607 3.71 -27.02 -21.85
C ALA A 607 4.33 -28.34 -22.35
N GLY A 608 5.46 -28.31 -23.07
CA GLY A 608 6.25 -29.49 -23.43
C GLY A 608 7.15 -30.04 -22.31
N LYS A 609 7.24 -29.35 -21.16
CA LYS A 609 8.03 -29.71 -19.98
C LYS A 609 7.15 -29.66 -18.73
N ALA A 610 6.66 -30.80 -18.25
CA ALA A 610 5.66 -30.86 -17.18
C ALA A 610 6.07 -30.06 -15.92
N ASP A 611 7.27 -30.29 -15.39
CA ASP A 611 7.77 -29.68 -14.15
C ASP A 611 7.96 -28.16 -14.26
N GLU A 612 8.31 -27.66 -15.44
CA GLU A 612 8.51 -26.23 -15.71
C GLU A 612 7.17 -25.52 -15.83
N ALA A 613 6.22 -26.13 -16.57
CA ALA A 613 4.85 -25.61 -16.66
C ALA A 613 4.15 -25.59 -15.29
N GLU A 614 4.38 -26.57 -14.42
CA GLU A 614 3.74 -26.62 -13.11
C GLU A 614 4.32 -25.58 -12.13
N LYS A 615 5.64 -25.35 -12.14
CA LYS A 615 6.27 -24.23 -11.39
C LYS A 615 5.65 -22.88 -11.78
N TRP A 616 5.45 -22.64 -13.07
CA TRP A 616 4.82 -21.42 -13.57
C TRP A 616 3.34 -21.29 -13.18
N ARG A 617 2.55 -22.39 -13.23
CA ARG A 617 1.16 -22.40 -12.74
C ARG A 617 1.06 -22.12 -11.24
N ALA A 618 1.92 -22.74 -10.43
CA ALA A 618 1.94 -22.51 -8.99
C ALA A 618 2.28 -21.05 -8.64
N ARG A 619 3.22 -20.42 -9.36
CA ARG A 619 3.53 -18.98 -9.19
C ARG A 619 2.36 -18.10 -9.64
N ALA A 620 1.72 -18.40 -10.78
CA ALA A 620 0.52 -17.69 -11.23
C ALA A 620 -0.64 -17.79 -10.21
N GLU A 621 -0.89 -18.98 -9.67
CA GLU A 621 -1.92 -19.22 -8.65
C GLU A 621 -1.67 -18.40 -7.38
N GLY A 622 -0.43 -18.37 -6.88
CA GLY A 622 -0.03 -17.57 -5.72
C GLY A 622 -0.23 -16.07 -5.93
N LEU A 623 0.20 -15.55 -7.09
CA LEU A 623 0.09 -14.13 -7.43
C LEU A 623 -1.37 -13.68 -7.64
N TYR A 624 -2.15 -14.43 -8.41
CA TYR A 624 -3.58 -14.15 -8.58
C TYR A 624 -4.33 -14.24 -7.23
N ARG A 625 -3.99 -15.20 -6.36
CA ARG A 625 -4.56 -15.31 -5.01
C ARG A 625 -4.24 -14.10 -4.13
N ALA A 626 -3.00 -13.59 -4.17
CA ALA A 626 -2.59 -12.42 -3.40
C ALA A 626 -3.37 -11.17 -3.81
N VAL A 627 -3.50 -10.93 -5.12
CA VAL A 627 -4.30 -9.83 -5.68
C VAL A 627 -5.78 -9.99 -5.33
N TRP A 628 -6.37 -11.17 -5.56
CA TRP A 628 -7.80 -11.42 -5.35
C TRP A 628 -8.22 -11.35 -3.87
N ARG A 629 -7.37 -11.81 -2.94
CA ARG A 629 -7.62 -11.66 -1.50
C ARG A 629 -7.59 -10.20 -1.07
N THR A 630 -6.68 -9.40 -1.63
CA THR A 630 -6.48 -8.01 -1.20
C THR A 630 -7.52 -7.05 -1.78
N ASN A 631 -7.95 -7.25 -3.04
CA ASN A 631 -8.91 -6.37 -3.71
C ASN A 631 -9.78 -7.13 -4.75
N ARG A 632 -11.05 -7.38 -4.42
CA ARG A 632 -12.00 -8.09 -5.30
C ARG A 632 -12.58 -7.24 -6.44
N GLY A 633 -12.16 -5.98 -6.54
CA GLY A 633 -12.37 -5.15 -7.74
C GLY A 633 -11.49 -5.57 -8.93
N ILE A 634 -10.37 -6.25 -8.69
CA ILE A 634 -9.42 -6.65 -9.74
C ILE A 634 -9.84 -7.99 -10.36
N VAL A 635 -10.96 -7.97 -11.11
CA VAL A 635 -11.68 -9.16 -11.58
C VAL A 635 -10.81 -10.14 -12.38
N SER A 636 -9.84 -9.67 -13.19
CA SER A 636 -8.93 -10.56 -13.94
C SER A 636 -8.23 -11.58 -13.04
N SER A 637 -7.92 -11.21 -11.78
CA SER A 637 -7.29 -12.11 -10.80
C SER A 637 -8.22 -13.22 -10.30
N ALA A 638 -9.54 -13.00 -10.24
CA ALA A 638 -10.51 -14.05 -9.89
C ALA A 638 -10.55 -15.14 -10.98
N PHE A 639 -10.57 -14.71 -12.25
CA PHE A 639 -10.62 -15.62 -13.40
C PHE A 639 -9.27 -16.33 -13.60
N GLY A 640 -8.15 -15.63 -13.45
CA GLY A 640 -6.81 -16.22 -13.45
C GLY A 640 -6.61 -17.25 -12.34
N LEU A 641 -7.03 -16.93 -11.11
CA LEU A 641 -7.03 -17.86 -9.98
C LEU A 641 -7.90 -19.09 -10.26
N ALA A 642 -9.13 -18.89 -10.76
CA ALA A 642 -10.03 -19.99 -11.08
C ALA A 642 -9.45 -20.93 -12.14
N ARG A 643 -8.78 -20.42 -13.17
CA ARG A 643 -8.10 -21.24 -14.19
C ARG A 643 -6.95 -22.08 -13.61
N GLN A 644 -6.13 -21.52 -12.72
CA GLN A 644 -5.03 -22.30 -12.11
C GLN A 644 -5.56 -23.35 -11.14
N LEU A 645 -6.53 -22.98 -10.28
CA LEU A 645 -7.19 -23.91 -9.38
C LEU A 645 -7.86 -25.07 -10.12
N GLN A 646 -8.55 -24.77 -11.23
CA GLN A 646 -9.15 -25.78 -12.11
C GLN A 646 -8.10 -26.73 -12.71
N ARG A 647 -6.95 -26.23 -13.16
CA ARG A 647 -5.83 -27.06 -13.66
C ARG A 647 -5.24 -27.98 -12.59
N ARG A 648 -5.27 -27.57 -11.32
CA ARG A 648 -4.87 -28.37 -10.17
C ARG A 648 -5.94 -29.36 -9.70
N GLY A 649 -7.14 -29.35 -10.28
CA GLY A 649 -8.30 -30.12 -9.83
C GLY A 649 -9.04 -29.54 -8.62
N ASP A 650 -8.65 -28.35 -8.13
CA ASP A 650 -9.33 -27.63 -7.05
C ASP A 650 -10.54 -26.87 -7.58
N GLN A 651 -11.52 -27.64 -8.04
CA GLN A 651 -12.72 -27.11 -8.67
C GLN A 651 -13.63 -26.35 -7.69
N THR A 652 -13.69 -26.80 -6.43
CA THR A 652 -14.42 -26.10 -5.37
C THR A 652 -13.81 -24.72 -5.11
N GLY A 653 -12.47 -24.60 -5.06
CA GLY A 653 -11.77 -23.33 -4.96
C GLY A 653 -11.99 -22.43 -6.18
N ALA A 654 -11.95 -23.01 -7.39
CA ALA A 654 -12.19 -22.27 -8.63
C ALA A 654 -13.58 -21.63 -8.68
N ILE A 655 -14.62 -22.40 -8.35
CA ILE A 655 -16.01 -21.91 -8.27
C ILE A 655 -16.16 -20.91 -7.13
N ALA A 656 -15.53 -21.13 -5.96
CA ALA A 656 -15.58 -20.19 -4.84
C ALA A 656 -14.92 -18.84 -5.16
N ALA A 657 -13.85 -18.80 -5.97
CA ALA A 657 -13.22 -17.56 -6.43
C ALA A 657 -14.15 -16.76 -7.35
N LEU A 658 -14.80 -17.42 -8.32
CA LEU A 658 -15.76 -16.79 -9.22
C LEU A 658 -17.06 -16.37 -8.51
N ASP A 659 -17.54 -17.18 -7.57
CA ASP A 659 -18.73 -16.87 -6.78
C ASP A 659 -18.51 -15.72 -5.77
N GLN A 660 -17.25 -15.34 -5.50
CA GLN A 660 -16.89 -14.14 -4.72
C GLN A 660 -16.89 -12.83 -5.55
N VAL A 661 -17.05 -12.89 -6.88
CA VAL A 661 -17.10 -11.68 -7.71
C VAL A 661 -18.31 -10.81 -7.31
N PRO A 662 -18.12 -9.51 -6.97
CA PRO A 662 -19.19 -8.64 -6.49
C PRO A 662 -20.37 -8.51 -7.46
N ILE A 663 -21.60 -8.48 -6.94
CA ILE A 663 -22.84 -8.30 -7.72
C ILE A 663 -22.87 -6.96 -8.47
N SER A 664 -22.17 -5.95 -7.96
CA SER A 664 -21.97 -4.64 -8.60
C SER A 664 -20.97 -4.65 -9.76
N SER A 665 -20.25 -5.75 -10.00
CA SER A 665 -19.29 -5.85 -11.11
C SER A 665 -19.99 -6.05 -12.45
N ARG A 666 -19.58 -5.30 -13.47
CA ARG A 666 -20.00 -5.53 -14.88
C ARG A 666 -19.71 -6.95 -15.37
N HIS A 667 -18.79 -7.66 -14.72
CA HIS A 667 -18.41 -9.04 -15.04
C HIS A 667 -19.11 -10.10 -14.17
N TYR A 668 -20.10 -9.73 -13.35
CA TYR A 668 -20.80 -10.68 -12.49
C TYR A 668 -21.48 -11.80 -13.30
N SER A 669 -22.21 -11.47 -14.37
CA SER A 669 -22.80 -12.47 -15.29
C SER A 669 -21.73 -13.41 -15.84
N MET A 670 -20.61 -12.85 -16.30
CA MET A 670 -19.49 -13.61 -16.85
C MET A 670 -18.95 -14.61 -15.82
N ALA A 671 -18.75 -14.18 -14.57
CA ALA A 671 -18.26 -15.06 -13.50
C ALA A 671 -19.23 -16.20 -13.19
N ARG A 672 -20.55 -15.95 -13.21
CA ARG A 672 -21.57 -17.00 -13.03
C ARG A 672 -21.64 -17.94 -14.23
N MET A 673 -21.44 -17.45 -15.45
CA MET A 673 -21.34 -18.29 -16.65
C MET A 673 -20.08 -19.16 -16.61
N THR A 674 -18.89 -18.60 -16.34
CA THR A 674 -17.65 -19.37 -16.14
C THR A 674 -17.82 -20.42 -15.04
N SER A 675 -18.45 -20.08 -13.90
CA SER A 675 -18.72 -21.03 -12.82
C SER A 675 -19.55 -22.23 -13.27
N VAL A 676 -20.51 -22.04 -14.18
CA VAL A 676 -21.33 -23.10 -14.76
C VAL A 676 -20.53 -23.99 -15.72
N LEU A 677 -19.62 -23.38 -16.50
CA LEU A 677 -18.75 -24.12 -17.43
C LEU A 677 -17.73 -24.96 -16.67
N THR A 678 -17.02 -24.36 -15.72
CA THR A 678 -16.13 -25.07 -14.79
C THR A 678 -16.88 -26.20 -14.07
N LEU A 679 -18.12 -25.95 -13.61
CA LEU A 679 -18.92 -26.95 -12.90
C LEU A 679 -19.27 -28.20 -13.73
N LEU A 680 -19.47 -28.04 -15.05
CA LEU A 680 -20.03 -29.08 -15.93
C LEU A 680 -19.09 -29.56 -17.06
N MET A 681 -18.53 -28.65 -17.86
CA MET A 681 -17.86 -28.99 -19.13
C MET A 681 -16.48 -29.63 -18.95
N ASP A 682 -15.81 -29.33 -17.85
CA ASP A 682 -14.41 -29.68 -17.64
C ASP A 682 -14.25 -30.81 -16.58
N ARG A 683 -15.31 -31.61 -16.36
CA ARG A 683 -15.37 -32.84 -15.52
C ARG A 683 -15.78 -34.05 -16.35
N SER A 684 -15.46 -35.27 -15.90
CA SER A 684 -15.97 -36.48 -16.55
C SER A 684 -17.43 -36.75 -16.18
N ARG A 685 -18.15 -37.44 -17.07
CA ARG A 685 -19.59 -37.71 -16.90
C ARG A 685 -19.91 -38.60 -15.69
N ALA A 686 -18.95 -39.38 -15.21
CA ALA A 686 -19.08 -40.21 -14.01
C ALA A 686 -18.85 -39.43 -12.70
N GLU A 687 -18.21 -38.27 -12.76
CA GLU A 687 -18.05 -37.38 -11.59
C GLU A 687 -19.28 -36.49 -11.36
N LEU A 688 -20.12 -36.27 -12.39
CA LEU A 688 -21.24 -35.34 -12.34
C LEU A 688 -22.44 -35.92 -11.58
N SER A 689 -23.06 -35.07 -10.76
CA SER A 689 -24.26 -35.38 -9.97
C SER A 689 -25.44 -34.51 -10.35
N GLU A 690 -26.66 -34.95 -10.01
CA GLU A 690 -27.87 -34.13 -10.12
C GLU A 690 -27.74 -32.78 -9.37
N ALA A 691 -27.02 -32.77 -8.24
CA ALA A 691 -26.75 -31.56 -7.47
C ALA A 691 -25.90 -30.54 -8.25
N ASP A 692 -24.95 -30.99 -9.08
CA ASP A 692 -24.19 -30.13 -9.99
C ASP A 692 -25.10 -29.48 -11.03
N PHE A 693 -25.96 -30.26 -11.69
CA PHE A 693 -26.91 -29.71 -12.68
C PHE A 693 -27.91 -28.73 -12.06
N ARG A 694 -28.44 -29.02 -10.87
CA ARG A 694 -29.31 -28.08 -10.11
C ARG A 694 -28.54 -26.83 -9.67
N SER A 695 -27.26 -26.95 -9.32
CA SER A 695 -26.36 -25.84 -8.94
C SER A 695 -25.98 -24.96 -10.14
N ALA A 696 -25.76 -25.55 -11.31
CA ALA A 696 -25.59 -24.85 -12.58
C ALA A 696 -26.87 -24.11 -12.99
N ALA A 697 -28.01 -24.80 -12.96
CA ALA A 697 -29.31 -24.24 -13.30
C ALA A 697 -29.69 -23.03 -12.44
N ARG A 698 -29.40 -23.07 -11.13
CA ARG A 698 -29.60 -21.90 -10.24
C ARG A 698 -28.77 -20.70 -10.68
N ARG A 699 -27.49 -20.87 -11.04
CA ARG A 699 -26.64 -19.76 -11.54
C ARG A 699 -27.14 -19.20 -12.87
N VAL A 700 -27.53 -20.08 -13.81
CA VAL A 700 -28.08 -19.66 -15.11
C VAL A 700 -29.46 -18.98 -14.98
N ALA A 701 -30.30 -19.41 -14.03
CA ALA A 701 -31.61 -18.78 -13.76
C ALA A 701 -31.51 -17.39 -13.11
N LEU A 702 -30.36 -17.05 -12.50
CA LEU A 702 -30.08 -15.73 -11.92
C LEU A 702 -29.45 -14.74 -12.93
N LEU A 703 -29.17 -15.15 -14.17
CA LEU A 703 -28.65 -14.25 -15.19
C LEU A 703 -29.72 -13.20 -15.60
N PRO A 704 -29.32 -11.93 -15.87
CA PRO A 704 -30.25 -10.91 -16.36
C PRO A 704 -30.95 -11.34 -17.66
N LYS A 705 -32.22 -10.95 -17.85
CA LYS A 705 -32.98 -11.26 -19.08
C LYS A 705 -32.39 -10.64 -20.36
N ALA A 706 -31.51 -9.65 -20.22
CA ALA A 706 -30.79 -9.00 -21.32
C ALA A 706 -29.40 -9.59 -21.57
N GLU A 707 -28.97 -10.59 -20.80
CA GLU A 707 -27.68 -11.27 -20.96
C GLU A 707 -27.69 -12.09 -22.26
N SER A 708 -26.91 -11.67 -23.26
CA SER A 708 -26.93 -12.23 -24.62
C SER A 708 -26.67 -13.74 -24.62
N ARG A 709 -25.68 -14.18 -23.83
CA ARG A 709 -25.25 -15.57 -23.75
C ARG A 709 -26.16 -16.46 -22.87
N ALA A 710 -27.16 -15.91 -22.18
CA ALA A 710 -28.03 -16.70 -21.31
C ALA A 710 -28.81 -17.80 -22.05
N LEU A 711 -29.14 -17.61 -23.34
CA LEU A 711 -29.81 -18.64 -24.14
C LEU A 711 -28.91 -19.85 -24.43
N GLN A 712 -27.64 -19.63 -24.81
CA GLN A 712 -26.71 -20.73 -25.06
C GLN A 712 -26.38 -21.47 -23.76
N MET A 713 -26.19 -20.75 -22.64
CA MET A 713 -25.94 -21.32 -21.32
C MET A 713 -27.12 -22.17 -20.82
N ARG A 714 -28.37 -21.73 -21.01
CA ARG A 714 -29.57 -22.53 -20.70
C ARG A 714 -29.65 -23.80 -21.54
N THR A 715 -29.31 -23.71 -22.83
CA THR A 715 -29.37 -24.84 -23.76
C THR A 715 -28.28 -25.87 -23.43
N LEU A 716 -27.07 -25.41 -23.11
CA LEU A 716 -25.94 -26.24 -22.69
C LEU A 716 -26.23 -27.04 -21.42
N VAL A 717 -26.72 -26.39 -20.35
CA VAL A 717 -27.05 -27.08 -19.08
C VAL A 717 -28.10 -28.17 -19.29
N LEU A 718 -29.12 -27.94 -20.14
CA LEU A 718 -30.14 -28.92 -20.45
C LEU A 718 -29.62 -30.08 -21.32
N ALA A 719 -28.75 -29.78 -22.29
CA ALA A 719 -28.13 -30.80 -23.14
C ALA A 719 -27.20 -31.73 -22.35
N MET A 720 -26.40 -31.18 -21.43
CA MET A 720 -25.52 -31.97 -20.57
C MET A 720 -26.28 -32.79 -19.53
N ALA A 721 -27.36 -32.25 -18.95
CA ALA A 721 -28.23 -33.02 -18.07
C ALA A 721 -28.94 -34.16 -18.83
N LEU A 722 -29.31 -33.95 -20.09
CA LEU A 722 -29.90 -34.99 -20.94
C LEU A 722 -28.90 -36.13 -21.20
N ASP A 723 -27.67 -35.80 -21.60
CA ASP A 723 -26.61 -36.78 -21.85
C ASP A 723 -26.27 -37.59 -20.59
N TRP A 724 -26.32 -36.97 -19.41
CA TRP A 724 -26.15 -37.64 -18.11
C TRP A 724 -27.27 -38.68 -17.84
N ILE A 725 -28.55 -38.34 -18.04
CA ILE A 725 -29.66 -39.31 -17.91
C ILE A 725 -29.54 -40.42 -18.97
N VAL A 726 -29.30 -40.06 -20.24
CA VAL A 726 -29.17 -41.03 -21.34
C VAL A 726 -27.98 -41.98 -21.15
N SER A 727 -26.97 -41.57 -20.39
CA SER A 727 -25.86 -42.43 -19.95
C SER A 727 -26.22 -43.40 -18.81
N GLY A 728 -27.48 -43.46 -18.39
CA GLY A 728 -28.00 -44.43 -17.42
C GLY A 728 -28.15 -43.92 -15.98
N HIS A 729 -27.97 -42.62 -15.72
CA HIS A 729 -28.13 -42.05 -14.38
C HIS A 729 -29.60 -41.73 -14.07
N ALA A 730 -30.08 -42.15 -12.90
CA ALA A 730 -31.42 -41.82 -12.41
C ALA A 730 -31.43 -40.46 -11.67
N ALA A 731 -32.46 -39.66 -11.90
CA ALA A 731 -32.70 -38.44 -11.13
C ALA A 731 -33.51 -38.74 -9.86
N THR A 732 -33.05 -38.25 -8.72
CA THR A 732 -33.68 -38.42 -7.40
C THR A 732 -34.93 -37.54 -7.24
N ALA A 733 -34.99 -36.39 -7.93
CA ALA A 733 -36.09 -35.44 -7.85
C ALA A 733 -36.66 -35.06 -9.22
N GLU A 734 -37.02 -36.06 -10.04
CA GLU A 734 -37.58 -35.89 -11.41
C GLU A 734 -38.64 -34.78 -11.54
N ARG A 735 -39.51 -34.66 -10.53
CA ARG A 735 -40.64 -33.71 -10.49
C ARG A 735 -40.25 -32.29 -10.09
N GLU A 736 -39.08 -32.06 -9.51
CA GLU A 736 -38.57 -30.71 -9.23
C GLU A 736 -37.92 -30.14 -10.50
N PRO A 737 -38.48 -29.08 -11.13
CA PRO A 737 -38.10 -28.70 -12.48
C PRO A 737 -36.77 -27.95 -12.56
N ILE A 738 -35.91 -28.38 -13.49
CA ILE A 738 -34.66 -27.73 -13.86
C ILE A 738 -34.88 -26.74 -15.01
N LEU A 739 -34.50 -25.46 -14.82
CA LEU A 739 -34.68 -24.38 -15.81
C LEU A 739 -36.10 -24.29 -16.42
N SER A 740 -37.13 -24.67 -15.65
CA SER A 740 -38.55 -24.74 -16.06
C SER A 740 -38.95 -25.92 -16.98
N VAL A 741 -38.20 -27.02 -16.98
CA VAL A 741 -38.66 -28.34 -17.49
C VAL A 741 -38.49 -29.43 -16.41
N PRO A 742 -39.24 -30.54 -16.44
CA PRO A 742 -39.01 -31.67 -15.54
C PRO A 742 -37.60 -32.25 -15.70
N PHE A 743 -37.02 -32.79 -14.62
CA PHE A 743 -35.73 -33.48 -14.65
C PHE A 743 -35.95 -34.94 -15.09
N THR A 744 -36.43 -35.12 -16.32
CA THR A 744 -36.65 -36.42 -16.97
C THR A 744 -36.13 -36.36 -18.40
N GLU A 745 -35.81 -37.49 -19.04
CA GLU A 745 -35.30 -37.52 -20.41
C GLU A 745 -36.21 -36.72 -21.38
N ASP A 746 -37.52 -36.99 -21.34
CA ASP A 746 -38.53 -36.33 -22.16
C ASP A 746 -38.66 -34.80 -21.87
N GLY A 747 -38.53 -34.41 -20.60
CA GLY A 747 -38.49 -33.01 -20.19
C GLY A 747 -37.26 -32.26 -20.72
N LEU A 748 -36.08 -32.87 -20.58
CA LEU A 748 -34.79 -32.32 -21.00
C LEU A 748 -34.65 -32.32 -22.54
N ARG A 749 -35.18 -33.33 -23.25
CA ARG A 749 -35.28 -33.33 -24.72
C ARG A 749 -36.11 -32.16 -25.23
N ARG A 750 -37.32 -31.95 -24.71
CA ARG A 750 -38.16 -30.79 -25.09
C ARG A 750 -37.50 -29.45 -24.73
N GLY A 751 -36.84 -29.37 -23.59
CA GLY A 751 -36.07 -28.19 -23.17
C GLY A 751 -34.94 -27.86 -24.15
N THR A 752 -34.16 -28.87 -24.53
CA THR A 752 -33.00 -28.75 -25.42
C THR A 752 -33.42 -28.48 -26.87
N GLU A 753 -34.43 -29.17 -27.41
CA GLU A 753 -35.02 -28.89 -28.74
C GLU A 753 -35.46 -27.42 -28.82
N LYS A 754 -36.17 -26.92 -27.79
CA LYS A 754 -36.63 -25.52 -27.73
C LYS A 754 -35.48 -24.51 -27.65
N GLY A 755 -34.38 -24.85 -26.95
CA GLY A 755 -33.16 -24.06 -26.90
C GLY A 755 -32.46 -23.97 -28.26
N LEU A 756 -32.20 -25.11 -28.89
CA LEU A 756 -31.55 -25.19 -30.21
C LEU A 756 -32.38 -24.51 -31.31
N ARG A 757 -33.71 -24.69 -31.34
CA ARG A 757 -34.62 -23.96 -32.25
C ARG A 757 -34.74 -22.45 -31.93
N ALA A 758 -34.26 -21.98 -30.78
CA ALA A 758 -34.12 -20.56 -30.50
C ALA A 758 -32.75 -20.03 -30.96
N LEU A 759 -31.67 -20.77 -30.72
CA LEU A 759 -30.33 -20.44 -31.26
C LEU A 759 -30.34 -20.39 -32.79
N ALA A 760 -30.97 -21.37 -33.47
CA ALA A 760 -31.05 -21.40 -34.93
C ALA A 760 -31.76 -20.17 -35.55
N ARG A 761 -32.71 -19.56 -34.83
CA ARG A 761 -33.38 -18.32 -35.27
C ARG A 761 -32.50 -17.08 -35.13
N ASN A 762 -31.51 -17.13 -34.25
CA ASN A 762 -30.56 -16.03 -33.99
C ASN A 762 -29.22 -16.23 -34.72
N ALA A 763 -28.91 -17.45 -35.17
CA ALA A 763 -27.69 -17.78 -35.91
C ALA A 763 -27.58 -16.91 -37.17
N THR A 764 -26.43 -16.25 -37.34
CA THR A 764 -26.16 -15.35 -38.47
C THR A 764 -25.94 -16.13 -39.75
N ASP A 765 -25.06 -17.13 -39.72
CA ASP A 765 -24.78 -18.03 -40.83
C ASP A 765 -25.94 -19.01 -41.13
N ARG A 766 -26.07 -19.39 -42.40
CA ARG A 766 -27.08 -20.32 -42.92
C ARG A 766 -26.69 -21.79 -42.72
N ALA A 767 -25.41 -22.16 -42.81
CA ALA A 767 -24.98 -23.56 -42.62
C ALA A 767 -25.11 -23.96 -41.15
N HIS A 768 -24.60 -23.14 -40.23
CA HIS A 768 -24.77 -23.33 -38.78
C HIS A 768 -26.25 -23.37 -38.36
N ARG A 769 -27.11 -22.55 -39.00
CA ARG A 769 -28.56 -22.62 -38.79
C ARG A 769 -29.16 -23.98 -39.15
N PHE A 770 -28.72 -24.63 -40.23
CA PHE A 770 -29.13 -25.99 -40.54
C PHE A 770 -28.61 -26.99 -39.51
N SER A 771 -27.32 -26.95 -39.16
CA SER A 771 -26.71 -27.81 -38.15
C SER A 771 -27.45 -27.77 -36.80
N LEU A 772 -27.86 -26.58 -36.35
CA LEU A 772 -28.67 -26.41 -35.13
C LEU A 772 -30.10 -26.96 -35.25
N VAL A 773 -30.72 -26.88 -36.43
CA VAL A 773 -32.04 -27.46 -36.70
C VAL A 773 -31.97 -28.99 -36.73
N ASP A 774 -30.93 -29.56 -37.34
CA ASP A 774 -30.76 -31.01 -37.44
C ASP A 774 -30.42 -31.63 -36.07
N LEU A 775 -29.59 -30.95 -35.27
CA LEU A 775 -29.35 -31.34 -33.87
C LEU A 775 -30.65 -31.26 -33.03
N ALA A 776 -31.50 -30.25 -33.26
CA ALA A 776 -32.79 -30.15 -32.60
C ALA A 776 -33.77 -31.26 -33.05
N ASN A 777 -33.70 -31.68 -34.31
CA ASN A 777 -34.49 -32.80 -34.85
C ASN A 777 -34.01 -34.15 -34.28
N ALA A 778 -32.70 -34.35 -34.10
CA ALA A 778 -32.13 -35.57 -33.53
C ALA A 778 -32.39 -35.72 -32.02
N ILE A 779 -32.50 -34.61 -31.27
CA ILE A 779 -32.74 -34.61 -29.82
C ILE A 779 -34.23 -34.74 -29.47
N ARG A 780 -35.15 -34.34 -30.37
CA ARG A 780 -36.61 -34.41 -30.21
C ARG A 780 -37.09 -35.71 -29.53
N PRO A 781 -38.03 -35.65 -28.56
CA PRO A 781 -38.62 -36.87 -27.99
C PRO A 781 -39.35 -37.69 -29.06
N ARG A 782 -39.23 -39.03 -28.97
CA ARG A 782 -40.03 -39.93 -29.81
C ARG A 782 -41.50 -39.82 -29.39
N SER A 783 -42.35 -39.38 -30.31
CA SER A 783 -43.80 -39.45 -30.14
C SER A 783 -44.27 -40.89 -30.13
N LEU A 784 -45.03 -41.29 -29.10
CA LEU A 784 -45.75 -42.57 -29.07
C LEU A 784 -47.07 -42.43 -29.86
N PHE A 785 -46.95 -42.48 -31.18
CA PHE A 785 -48.04 -42.57 -32.17
C PHE A 785 -47.58 -43.41 -33.35
#